data_AF-A0A0N0RU16-F1
#
_entry.id   AF-A0A0N0RU16-F1
#
_cell.length_a   1.000
_cell.length_b   1.000
_cell.length_c   1.000
_cell.angle_alpha   90.00
_cell.angle_beta   90.00
_cell.angle_gamma   90.00
#
_symmetry.space_group_name_H-M   'P 1'
#
loop_
_entity.id
_entity.type
_entity.pdbx_description
1 polymer ?
#
loop_
_entity_poly.entity_id
_entity_poly.type
_entity_poly.pdbx_seq_one_letter_code
_entity_poly.pdbx_strand_id
1 'polypeptide(L)'
;MDSNGGSNGGGGGGGNDNSDFVVAMVALVVSVVALLIAIMQALQQYFASAQGYSQCSRKVMGEWASSRERTFRWSELRFEVRFDSPVIFISPPKNDKGPIKGQKIIFLDGSSDSRRDSWTSLEEYLNPNAAPTKKTEKDKINTADNERASWHVLLCTIQLMELKSEEWQKEDYDQRGPPKAKPHDIELPKAPPNLHDHHTMTAAVQRKRRSWDTMPPAVTKPYATTTMCHLIEMMGALGVYWKEFDRKRDRYWAEGNGLSVLGERVSDLGIMFTVQVTGKCQFEANRVIPVDEIKELCFGHVPTIYRIKADQRRVDDPLENFTDLRSLLMSSRSEIAETLTVIGCNQKTVRYFEDEGARVSHLFPVSFEVIGMLSQTFHIEHSGFTFIPNPTPDVLDQRAFSFFGMLRSFKNHLQVGENCNGMIPKLLMEHIRHISRVRKESPGRGSNKRYQTLARLHAALEDADEILTGIDKWQRQKLKDNEIWLRKQQQQKQQQQQQQQQKQPQQQQQQQQPSDVATSKPSGLQETYEIYERIDHRREKVLGVLSHHIQMVMLLLNWGPRINDAQSVLNFKVGETAPGFLSTHETEDQLSSTTPFGSMDVARPENRPDKFMDVYFKEVRLAMKRIEEPSATQGLAADLKAGAGPGGSRASASPDSAATTDATSDQMSAGAKSLTEHEPTCDDIWCTLVFRMICWLMLHNFDRNDMQLPKSELLGSRMPVYIS
;
A
#
# COMPACT_ATOMS: atom_id res chain seq x y z
N MET A 1 -101.03 -6.26 46.16
CA MET A 1 -100.23 -5.06 45.84
C MET A 1 -100.04 -5.06 44.34
N ASP A 2 -100.92 -4.31 43.66
CA ASP A 2 -100.74 -3.50 42.45
C ASP A 2 -99.63 -3.93 41.47
N SER A 3 -99.84 -4.08 40.16
CA SER A 3 -100.54 -3.13 39.29
C SER A 3 -100.90 -3.76 37.94
N ASN A 4 -101.99 -3.23 37.42
CA ASN A 4 -102.64 -3.44 36.14
C ASN A 4 -101.77 -3.02 34.93
N GLY A 5 -101.98 -3.66 33.77
CA GLY A 5 -101.36 -3.27 32.49
C GLY A 5 -101.65 -4.26 31.38
N GLY A 6 -102.88 -4.21 30.85
CA GLY A 6 -103.44 -5.18 29.90
C GLY A 6 -102.78 -5.23 28.51
N SER A 7 -102.69 -6.46 28.02
CA SER A 7 -102.93 -6.94 26.65
C SER A 7 -103.43 -5.93 25.61
N ASN A 8 -102.76 -5.91 24.46
CA ASN A 8 -103.46 -6.10 23.19
C ASN A 8 -102.69 -7.08 22.29
N GLY A 9 -103.34 -8.20 21.94
CA GLY A 9 -102.88 -9.17 20.95
C GLY A 9 -102.71 -8.52 19.57
N GLY A 10 -101.89 -9.06 18.68
CA GLY A 10 -102.01 -10.42 18.18
C GLY A 10 -102.75 -10.36 16.85
N GLY A 11 -102.00 -10.21 15.75
CA GLY A 11 -102.49 -10.29 14.38
C GLY A 11 -101.40 -10.94 13.53
N GLY A 12 -101.57 -12.24 13.30
CA GLY A 12 -100.57 -13.14 12.71
C GLY A 12 -100.14 -12.75 11.31
N GLY A 13 -98.83 -12.88 11.08
CA GLY A 13 -98.19 -12.76 9.79
C GLY A 13 -98.67 -13.84 8.83
N GLY A 14 -99.32 -13.40 7.76
CA GLY A 14 -99.53 -14.17 6.54
C GLY A 14 -99.01 -13.35 5.38
N GLY A 15 -97.93 -13.82 4.75
CA GLY A 15 -97.45 -13.31 3.47
C GLY A 15 -95.96 -12.97 3.42
N ASN A 16 -95.12 -13.96 3.07
CA ASN A 16 -94.34 -13.97 1.82
C ASN A 16 -93.18 -14.96 1.92
N ASP A 17 -93.42 -16.26 1.69
CA ASP A 17 -92.35 -17.23 1.42
C ASP A 17 -91.43 -16.75 0.28
N ASN A 18 -91.96 -15.96 -0.65
CA ASN A 18 -91.21 -15.33 -1.73
C ASN A 18 -90.27 -14.21 -1.25
N SER A 19 -90.60 -13.44 -0.20
CA SER A 19 -89.69 -12.41 0.31
C SER A 19 -88.56 -13.03 1.11
N ASP A 20 -88.85 -14.06 1.90
CA ASP A 20 -87.83 -14.76 2.68
C ASP A 20 -86.88 -15.54 1.77
N PHE A 21 -87.39 -16.14 0.70
CA PHE A 21 -86.58 -16.75 -0.35
C PHE A 21 -85.72 -15.72 -1.09
N VAL A 22 -86.29 -14.56 -1.46
CA VAL A 22 -85.53 -13.48 -2.12
C VAL A 22 -84.45 -12.91 -1.19
N VAL A 23 -84.75 -12.72 0.10
CA VAL A 23 -83.77 -12.28 1.10
C VAL A 23 -82.65 -13.30 1.27
N ALA A 24 -82.98 -14.60 1.33
CA ALA A 24 -81.99 -15.68 1.41
C ALA A 24 -81.12 -15.75 0.14
N MET A 25 -81.71 -15.59 -1.04
CA MET A 25 -81.01 -15.58 -2.33
C MET A 25 -80.09 -14.36 -2.43
N VAL A 26 -80.55 -13.18 -2.01
CA VAL A 26 -79.73 -11.96 -1.95
C VAL A 26 -78.59 -12.11 -0.95
N ALA A 27 -78.84 -12.68 0.22
CA ALA A 27 -77.80 -12.96 1.23
C ALA A 27 -76.74 -13.95 0.71
N LEU A 28 -77.15 -14.97 -0.06
CA LEU A 28 -76.23 -15.90 -0.72
C LEU A 28 -75.35 -15.16 -1.74
N VAL A 29 -75.95 -14.31 -2.57
CA VAL A 29 -75.18 -13.52 -3.56
C VAL A 29 -74.20 -12.59 -2.87
N VAL A 30 -74.64 -11.88 -1.81
CA VAL A 30 -73.78 -10.97 -1.04
C VAL A 30 -72.64 -11.72 -0.36
N SER A 31 -72.89 -12.90 0.21
CA SER A 31 -71.84 -13.72 0.84
C SER A 31 -70.83 -14.30 -0.17
N VAL A 32 -71.28 -14.70 -1.37
CA VAL A 32 -70.39 -15.13 -2.45
C VAL A 32 -69.51 -13.98 -2.95
N VAL A 33 -70.09 -12.79 -3.13
CA VAL A 33 -69.33 -11.59 -3.53
C VAL A 33 -68.33 -11.20 -2.43
N ALA A 34 -68.73 -11.23 -1.16
CA ALA A 34 -67.84 -10.97 -0.03
C ALA A 34 -66.69 -11.99 0.04
N LEU A 35 -66.97 -13.27 -0.22
CA LEU A 35 -65.95 -14.32 -0.29
C LEU A 35 -64.97 -14.08 -1.43
N LEU A 36 -65.45 -13.70 -2.62
CA LEU A 36 -64.58 -13.37 -3.75
C LEU A 36 -63.68 -12.17 -3.45
N ILE A 37 -64.20 -11.12 -2.81
CA ILE A 37 -63.42 -9.96 -2.38
C ILE A 37 -62.36 -10.40 -1.35
N ALA A 38 -62.73 -11.22 -0.37
CA ALA A 38 -61.80 -11.73 0.63
C ALA A 38 -60.68 -12.60 0.02
N ILE A 39 -61.02 -13.46 -0.96
CA ILE A 39 -60.03 -14.26 -1.70
C ILE A 39 -59.11 -13.35 -2.51
N MET A 40 -59.64 -12.33 -3.18
CA MET A 40 -58.86 -11.41 -3.99
C MET A 40 -57.93 -10.53 -3.13
N GLN A 41 -58.39 -10.11 -1.95
CA GLN A 41 -57.58 -9.41 -0.94
C GLN A 41 -56.48 -10.31 -0.38
N ALA A 42 -56.80 -11.57 -0.06
CA ALA A 42 -55.81 -12.55 0.38
C ALA A 42 -54.77 -12.85 -0.71
N LEU A 43 -55.19 -12.98 -1.98
CA LEU A 43 -54.29 -13.15 -3.12
C LEU A 43 -53.40 -11.91 -3.35
N GLN A 44 -53.95 -10.71 -3.19
CA GLN A 44 -53.18 -9.47 -3.30
C GLN A 44 -52.11 -9.39 -2.20
N GLN A 45 -52.45 -9.71 -0.95
CA GLN A 45 -51.48 -9.80 0.15
C GLN A 45 -50.46 -10.92 -0.09
N TYR A 46 -50.89 -12.04 -0.64
CA TYR A 46 -50.03 -13.16 -1.00
C TYR A 46 -48.99 -12.79 -2.06
N PHE A 47 -49.38 -12.10 -3.13
CA PHE A 47 -48.42 -11.60 -4.13
C PHE A 47 -47.55 -10.47 -3.60
N ALA A 48 -48.09 -9.62 -2.72
CA ALA A 48 -47.34 -8.56 -2.05
C ALA A 48 -46.29 -9.11 -1.06
N SER A 49 -46.43 -10.35 -0.59
CA SER A 49 -45.45 -10.95 0.33
C SER A 49 -44.07 -11.19 -0.28
N ALA A 50 -43.93 -11.13 -1.62
CA ALA A 50 -42.68 -11.35 -2.34
C ALA A 50 -42.07 -10.05 -2.93
N GLN A 51 -42.18 -8.91 -2.23
CA GLN A 51 -41.66 -7.61 -2.68
C GLN A 51 -40.19 -7.64 -3.15
N GLY A 52 -39.34 -8.46 -2.52
CA GLY A 52 -37.93 -8.58 -2.88
C GLY A 52 -37.62 -9.26 -4.21
N TYR A 53 -38.62 -9.90 -4.83
CA TYR A 53 -38.35 -10.72 -6.01
C TYR A 53 -37.98 -9.89 -7.24
N SER A 54 -38.66 -8.76 -7.48
CA SER A 54 -38.32 -7.84 -8.57
C SER A 54 -36.97 -7.18 -8.37
N GLN A 55 -36.64 -6.85 -7.11
CA GLN A 55 -35.39 -6.21 -6.72
C GLN A 55 -34.17 -7.13 -6.84
N CYS A 56 -34.37 -8.45 -6.79
CA CYS A 56 -33.32 -9.45 -7.02
C CYS A 56 -33.32 -9.99 -8.46
N SER A 57 -33.73 -9.19 -9.45
CA SER A 57 -33.80 -9.64 -10.84
C SER A 57 -32.42 -9.68 -11.53
N ARG A 58 -32.33 -10.36 -12.67
CA ARG A 58 -31.12 -10.39 -13.53
C ARG A 58 -30.71 -8.99 -14.01
N LYS A 59 -31.65 -8.04 -14.09
CA LYS A 59 -31.36 -6.64 -14.41
C LYS A 59 -30.58 -5.94 -13.29
N VAL A 60 -30.82 -6.32 -12.03
CA VAL A 60 -30.17 -5.71 -10.85
C VAL A 60 -28.86 -6.41 -10.50
N MET A 61 -28.88 -7.73 -10.36
CA MET A 61 -27.73 -8.51 -9.84
C MET A 61 -26.91 -9.22 -10.92
N GLY A 62 -27.27 -9.08 -12.20
CA GLY A 62 -26.66 -9.84 -13.28
C GLY A 62 -26.90 -11.35 -13.13
N GLU A 63 -25.86 -12.16 -13.38
CA GLU A 63 -25.97 -13.62 -13.31
C GLU A 63 -26.24 -14.15 -11.90
N TRP A 64 -25.89 -13.40 -10.85
CA TRP A 64 -26.18 -13.74 -9.45
C TRP A 64 -27.66 -13.92 -9.15
N ALA A 65 -28.55 -13.38 -9.99
CA ALA A 65 -29.98 -13.60 -9.88
C ALA A 65 -30.39 -15.08 -10.03
N SER A 66 -29.51 -15.95 -10.57
CA SER A 66 -29.73 -17.40 -10.59
C SER A 66 -29.78 -18.02 -9.19
N SER A 67 -29.14 -17.40 -8.19
CA SER A 67 -29.16 -17.85 -6.79
C SER A 67 -30.49 -17.53 -6.09
N ARG A 68 -31.36 -16.73 -6.71
CA ARG A 68 -32.60 -16.27 -6.10
C ARG A 68 -33.63 -17.41 -6.05
N GLU A 69 -34.10 -17.71 -4.84
CA GLU A 69 -35.12 -18.72 -4.58
C GLU A 69 -36.29 -18.12 -3.79
N ARG A 70 -37.49 -18.65 -4.02
CA ARG A 70 -38.68 -18.38 -3.21
C ARG A 70 -38.93 -19.58 -2.30
N THR A 71 -38.83 -19.40 -0.99
CA THR A 71 -39.06 -20.47 -0.01
C THR A 71 -40.28 -20.15 0.83
N PHE A 72 -41.22 -21.09 0.96
CA PHE A 72 -42.41 -20.90 1.78
C PHE A 72 -42.07 -21.10 3.26
N ARG A 73 -42.36 -20.11 4.11
CA ARG A 73 -42.23 -20.20 5.56
C ARG A 73 -43.56 -20.57 6.18
N TRP A 74 -43.73 -21.85 6.51
CA TRP A 74 -44.95 -22.37 7.14
C TRP A 74 -45.29 -21.71 8.48
N SER A 75 -44.28 -21.27 9.25
CA SER A 75 -44.47 -20.61 10.54
C SER A 75 -45.17 -19.24 10.45
N GLU A 76 -45.01 -18.55 9.32
CA GLU A 76 -45.50 -17.19 9.10
C GLU A 76 -46.50 -17.12 7.94
N LEU A 77 -46.82 -18.27 7.32
CA LEU A 77 -47.70 -18.41 6.15
C LEU A 77 -47.37 -17.43 5.00
N ARG A 78 -46.09 -17.20 4.73
CA ARG A 78 -45.61 -16.28 3.66
C ARG A 78 -44.41 -16.81 2.90
N PHE A 79 -44.14 -16.24 1.72
CA PHE A 79 -42.91 -16.51 0.98
C PHE A 79 -41.77 -15.62 1.45
N GLU A 80 -40.62 -16.24 1.67
CA GLU A 80 -39.35 -15.56 1.85
C GLU A 80 -38.57 -15.59 0.53
N VAL A 81 -37.99 -14.45 0.14
CA VAL A 81 -37.07 -14.37 -0.99
C VAL A 81 -35.64 -14.49 -0.47
N ARG A 82 -34.95 -15.57 -0.85
CA ARG A 82 -33.54 -15.80 -0.51
C ARG A 82 -32.68 -15.61 -1.75
N PHE A 83 -31.48 -15.07 -1.57
CA PHE A 83 -30.50 -14.85 -2.64
C PHE A 83 -29.09 -14.84 -2.06
N ASP A 84 -28.09 -14.96 -2.92
CA ASP A 84 -26.70 -14.83 -2.52
C ASP A 84 -26.21 -13.40 -2.80
N SER A 85 -25.46 -12.83 -1.86
CA SER A 85 -24.71 -11.59 -2.10
C SER A 85 -23.23 -11.78 -1.77
N PRO A 86 -22.33 -11.01 -2.41
CA PRO A 86 -20.90 -11.23 -2.24
C PRO A 86 -20.37 -10.64 -0.94
N VAL A 87 -19.46 -11.37 -0.32
CA VAL A 87 -18.51 -10.86 0.66
C VAL A 87 -17.17 -10.68 -0.06
N ILE A 88 -16.74 -9.44 -0.23
CA ILE A 88 -15.58 -9.08 -1.04
C ILE A 88 -14.42 -8.69 -0.12
N PHE A 89 -13.23 -9.22 -0.35
CA PHE A 89 -12.04 -8.95 0.45
C PHE A 89 -10.79 -9.09 -0.41
N ILE A 90 -9.67 -8.57 0.09
CA ILE A 90 -8.36 -8.72 -0.57
C ILE A 90 -7.52 -9.73 0.18
N SER A 91 -6.84 -10.60 -0.57
CA SER A 91 -5.89 -11.55 -0.02
C SER A 91 -4.88 -12.01 -1.07
N PRO A 92 -3.77 -12.65 -0.68
CA PRO A 92 -2.90 -13.32 -1.62
C PRO A 92 -3.66 -14.39 -2.43
N PRO A 93 -3.29 -14.64 -3.70
CA PRO A 93 -4.02 -15.57 -4.59
C PRO A 93 -3.98 -17.03 -4.13
N LYS A 94 -3.12 -17.37 -3.17
CA LYS A 94 -2.98 -18.71 -2.56
C LYS A 94 -3.62 -18.81 -1.16
N ASN A 95 -4.45 -17.83 -0.79
CA ASN A 95 -5.07 -17.80 0.54
C ASN A 95 -6.18 -18.86 0.70
N ASP A 96 -6.14 -19.57 1.82
CA ASP A 96 -7.07 -20.65 2.17
C ASP A 96 -8.09 -20.24 3.25
N LYS A 97 -7.91 -19.06 3.87
CA LYS A 97 -8.72 -18.58 4.99
C LYS A 97 -9.54 -17.36 4.60
N GLY A 98 -10.82 -17.57 4.35
CA GLY A 98 -11.79 -16.52 4.03
C GLY A 98 -12.56 -16.01 5.26
N PRO A 99 -13.22 -14.85 5.15
CA PRO A 99 -14.11 -14.32 6.19
C PRO A 99 -15.22 -15.28 6.61
N ILE A 100 -15.76 -16.07 5.66
CA ILE A 100 -16.79 -17.08 5.91
C ILE A 100 -16.13 -18.46 6.00
N LYS A 101 -16.19 -19.05 7.20
CA LYS A 101 -15.62 -20.39 7.47
C LYS A 101 -16.31 -21.46 6.62
N GLY A 102 -15.52 -22.32 5.98
CA GLY A 102 -16.01 -23.47 5.20
C GLY A 102 -16.61 -23.14 3.83
N GLN A 103 -16.62 -21.88 3.41
CA GLN A 103 -17.07 -21.48 2.08
C GLN A 103 -15.91 -21.36 1.08
N LYS A 104 -16.14 -21.78 -0.18
CA LYS A 104 -15.16 -21.67 -1.27
C LYS A 104 -14.79 -20.19 -1.49
N ILE A 105 -13.50 -19.91 -1.55
CA ILE A 105 -12.96 -18.60 -1.96
C ILE A 105 -12.84 -18.60 -3.48
N ILE A 106 -13.40 -17.59 -4.12
CA ILE A 106 -13.29 -17.38 -5.57
C ILE A 106 -12.39 -16.16 -5.76
N PHE A 107 -11.21 -16.36 -6.35
CA PHE A 107 -10.29 -15.27 -6.71
C PHE A 107 -10.72 -14.66 -8.02
N LEU A 108 -10.72 -13.33 -8.10
CA LEU A 108 -11.03 -12.58 -9.32
C LEU A 108 -9.71 -12.38 -10.09
N ASP A 109 -9.43 -13.23 -11.07
CA ASP A 109 -8.14 -13.29 -11.79
C ASP A 109 -8.26 -12.94 -13.28
N GLY A 110 -9.44 -12.54 -13.76
CA GLY A 110 -9.71 -12.21 -15.16
C GLY A 110 -9.98 -13.43 -16.06
N SER A 111 -9.66 -14.65 -15.61
CA SER A 111 -9.81 -15.86 -16.40
C SER A 111 -11.27 -16.17 -16.70
N SER A 112 -11.51 -16.94 -17.77
CA SER A 112 -12.85 -17.43 -18.08
C SER A 112 -13.44 -18.30 -16.98
N ASP A 113 -12.61 -18.99 -16.18
CA ASP A 113 -13.06 -19.86 -15.10
C ASP A 113 -13.48 -19.03 -13.87
N SER A 114 -12.64 -18.08 -13.47
CA SER A 114 -12.96 -17.14 -12.40
C SER A 114 -14.25 -16.37 -12.70
N ARG A 115 -14.43 -15.89 -13.93
CA ARG A 115 -15.66 -15.18 -14.34
C ARG A 115 -16.93 -16.02 -14.23
N ARG A 116 -16.85 -17.30 -14.62
CA ARG A 116 -17.99 -18.25 -14.46
C ARG A 116 -18.27 -18.53 -12.99
N ASP A 117 -17.24 -18.70 -12.18
CA ASP A 117 -17.37 -18.95 -10.75
C ASP A 117 -17.88 -17.72 -9.97
N SER A 118 -17.47 -16.51 -10.35
CA SER A 118 -17.93 -15.25 -9.74
C SER A 118 -19.22 -14.71 -10.35
N TRP A 119 -19.81 -15.38 -11.35
CA TRP A 119 -21.01 -14.94 -12.07
C TRP A 119 -20.91 -13.51 -12.61
N THR A 120 -19.78 -13.23 -13.25
CA THR A 120 -19.47 -11.92 -13.84
C THR A 120 -19.31 -12.06 -15.34
N SER A 121 -20.19 -11.43 -16.12
CA SER A 121 -20.05 -11.33 -17.58
C SER A 121 -19.40 -10.01 -17.98
N LEU A 122 -18.42 -10.08 -18.87
CA LEU A 122 -17.70 -8.91 -19.42
C LEU A 122 -18.16 -8.53 -20.83
N GLU A 123 -19.16 -9.21 -21.41
CA GLU A 123 -19.58 -9.01 -22.80
C GLU A 123 -19.96 -7.54 -23.09
N GLU A 124 -20.69 -6.92 -22.18
CA GLU A 124 -21.10 -5.51 -22.29
C GLU A 124 -19.93 -4.51 -22.20
N TYR A 125 -18.84 -4.90 -21.52
CA TYR A 125 -17.66 -4.05 -21.33
C TYR A 125 -16.64 -4.20 -22.46
N LEU A 126 -16.51 -5.40 -23.03
CA LEU A 126 -15.60 -5.70 -24.13
C LEU A 126 -16.17 -5.27 -25.48
N ASN A 127 -17.49 -5.37 -25.65
CA ASN A 127 -18.17 -5.03 -26.88
C ASN A 127 -19.26 -3.95 -26.66
N PRO A 128 -18.90 -2.69 -26.38
CA PRO A 128 -19.88 -1.61 -26.23
C PRO A 128 -20.71 -1.37 -27.51
N ASN A 129 -20.20 -1.82 -28.66
CA ASN A 129 -20.85 -1.73 -29.97
C ASN A 129 -21.52 -3.03 -30.43
N ALA A 130 -21.31 -4.17 -29.74
CA ALA A 130 -22.12 -5.36 -30.03
C ALA A 130 -23.52 -5.05 -29.52
N ALA A 131 -24.42 -4.76 -30.46
CA ALA A 131 -25.80 -4.45 -30.17
C ALA A 131 -26.36 -5.48 -29.16
N PRO A 132 -26.78 -5.07 -27.95
CA PRO A 132 -27.67 -5.92 -27.19
C PRO A 132 -28.91 -6.10 -28.08
N THR A 133 -29.23 -7.34 -28.40
CA THR A 133 -30.48 -7.69 -29.07
C THR A 133 -31.63 -6.92 -28.39
N LYS A 134 -32.13 -5.88 -29.09
CA LYS A 134 -33.23 -4.99 -28.71
C LYS A 134 -33.00 -4.08 -27.47
N LYS A 135 -32.05 -3.13 -27.53
CA LYS A 135 -32.18 -1.86 -26.75
C LYS A 135 -32.86 -0.80 -27.62
N THR A 136 -33.89 -0.15 -27.09
CA THR A 136 -34.67 0.91 -27.76
C THR A 136 -33.79 2.17 -27.92
N GLU A 137 -34.06 3.05 -28.89
CA GLU A 137 -33.27 4.30 -29.05
C GLU A 137 -33.24 5.18 -27.78
N LYS A 138 -34.23 5.04 -26.89
CA LYS A 138 -34.29 5.68 -25.56
C LYS A 138 -33.27 5.10 -24.56
N ASP A 139 -32.86 3.84 -24.71
CA ASP A 139 -31.87 3.17 -23.86
C ASP A 139 -30.42 3.46 -24.29
N LYS A 140 -30.23 4.18 -25.42
CA LYS A 140 -28.92 4.67 -25.90
C LYS A 140 -28.52 6.02 -25.29
N ILE A 141 -29.43 6.69 -24.59
CA ILE A 141 -29.10 7.89 -23.83
C ILE A 141 -28.33 7.39 -22.60
N ASN A 142 -27.08 7.85 -22.44
CA ASN A 142 -26.19 7.49 -21.35
C ASN A 142 -26.64 8.15 -20.03
N THR A 143 -27.90 7.93 -19.63
CA THR A 143 -28.35 8.20 -18.26
C THR A 143 -27.70 7.17 -17.35
N ALA A 144 -27.18 7.62 -16.21
CA ALA A 144 -26.59 6.75 -15.20
C ALA A 144 -27.53 5.55 -14.95
N ASP A 145 -27.13 4.36 -15.39
CA ASP A 145 -27.89 3.12 -15.23
C ASP A 145 -27.83 2.70 -13.75
N ASN A 146 -28.60 3.41 -12.93
CA ASN A 146 -28.75 3.17 -11.52
C ASN A 146 -29.75 2.03 -11.26
N GLU A 147 -29.95 1.12 -12.22
CA GLU A 147 -30.80 -0.05 -12.01
C GLU A 147 -29.99 -1.26 -11.53
N ARG A 148 -28.69 -1.32 -11.86
CA ARG A 148 -27.79 -2.38 -11.40
C ARG A 148 -27.32 -2.17 -9.97
N ALA A 149 -26.99 -3.27 -9.29
CA ALA A 149 -26.23 -3.24 -8.06
C ALA A 149 -24.77 -2.84 -8.39
N SER A 150 -24.26 -1.85 -7.68
CA SER A 150 -22.94 -1.28 -7.92
C SER A 150 -21.80 -2.24 -7.56
N TRP A 151 -22.02 -3.17 -6.62
CA TRP A 151 -21.03 -4.22 -6.35
C TRP A 151 -20.82 -5.15 -7.54
N HIS A 152 -21.85 -5.37 -8.37
CA HIS A 152 -21.69 -6.18 -9.59
C HIS A 152 -20.81 -5.45 -10.60
N VAL A 153 -20.98 -4.12 -10.72
CA VAL A 153 -20.10 -3.26 -11.52
C VAL A 153 -18.66 -3.37 -11.02
N LEU A 154 -18.44 -3.33 -9.70
CA LEU A 154 -17.12 -3.51 -9.10
C LEU A 154 -16.49 -4.86 -9.46
N LEU A 155 -17.22 -5.97 -9.27
CA LEU A 155 -16.71 -7.31 -9.60
C LEU A 155 -16.33 -7.43 -11.09
N CYS A 156 -17.18 -6.95 -12.00
CA CYS A 156 -16.86 -6.93 -13.43
C CYS A 156 -15.64 -6.05 -13.73
N THR A 157 -15.49 -4.91 -13.06
CA THR A 157 -14.36 -4.01 -13.26
C THR A 157 -13.05 -4.63 -12.80
N ILE A 158 -13.04 -5.33 -11.67
CA ILE A 158 -11.86 -6.06 -11.19
C ILE A 158 -11.48 -7.17 -12.16
N GLN A 159 -12.45 -7.98 -12.62
CA GLN A 159 -12.19 -9.02 -13.63
C GLN A 159 -11.64 -8.44 -14.94
N LEU A 160 -12.17 -7.28 -15.36
CA LEU A 160 -11.69 -6.56 -16.54
C LEU A 160 -10.27 -6.02 -16.36
N MET A 161 -9.94 -5.54 -15.16
CA MET A 161 -8.60 -5.08 -14.81
C MET A 161 -7.58 -6.20 -14.96
N GLU A 162 -7.81 -7.35 -14.33
CA GLU A 162 -6.87 -8.47 -14.39
C GLU A 162 -6.69 -8.94 -15.85
N LEU A 163 -7.80 -9.17 -16.58
CA LEU A 163 -7.77 -9.58 -17.99
C LEU A 163 -6.97 -8.60 -18.87
N LYS A 164 -7.32 -7.31 -18.85
CA LYS A 164 -6.67 -6.31 -19.73
C LYS A 164 -5.21 -6.07 -19.35
N SER A 165 -4.89 -6.12 -18.06
CA SER A 165 -3.51 -5.92 -17.62
C SER A 165 -2.60 -7.10 -17.99
N GLU A 166 -3.12 -8.32 -17.94
CA GLU A 166 -2.41 -9.51 -18.41
C GLU A 166 -2.21 -9.48 -19.93
N GLU A 167 -3.27 -9.21 -20.70
CA GLU A 167 -3.21 -9.06 -22.16
C GLU A 167 -2.18 -8.00 -22.56
N TRP A 168 -2.28 -6.80 -21.95
CA TRP A 168 -1.35 -5.71 -22.21
C TRP A 168 0.09 -6.08 -21.86
N GLN A 169 0.35 -6.64 -20.67
CA GLN A 169 1.71 -6.99 -20.27
C GLN A 169 2.29 -8.05 -21.20
N LYS A 170 1.50 -9.05 -21.61
CA LYS A 170 1.94 -10.08 -22.54
C LYS A 170 2.26 -9.52 -23.92
N GLU A 171 1.35 -8.73 -24.50
CA GLU A 171 1.59 -8.07 -25.79
C GLU A 171 2.81 -7.13 -25.74
N ASP A 172 2.95 -6.39 -24.64
CA ASP A 172 4.07 -5.50 -24.40
C ASP A 172 5.39 -6.27 -24.29
N TYR A 173 5.37 -7.40 -23.60
CA TYR A 173 6.52 -8.29 -23.43
C TYR A 173 6.86 -9.05 -24.71
N ASP A 174 5.90 -9.42 -25.55
CA ASP A 174 6.18 -10.07 -26.83
C ASP A 174 6.78 -9.07 -27.84
N GLN A 175 6.35 -7.80 -27.80
CA GLN A 175 6.84 -6.74 -28.67
C GLN A 175 8.16 -6.10 -28.19
N ARG A 176 8.35 -6.01 -26.87
CA ARG A 176 9.44 -5.26 -26.22
C ARG A 176 10.23 -6.05 -25.16
N GLY A 177 9.84 -7.28 -24.88
CA GLY A 177 10.57 -8.26 -24.06
C GLY A 177 11.51 -9.12 -24.91
N PRO A 178 12.02 -10.24 -24.39
CA PRO A 178 13.41 -10.66 -24.58
C PRO A 178 13.80 -11.03 -26.02
N PRO A 179 14.75 -10.31 -26.63
CA PRO A 179 15.53 -10.81 -27.77
C PRO A 179 17.02 -10.93 -27.39
N LYS A 180 17.70 -11.96 -27.94
CA LYS A 180 19.10 -12.39 -27.73
C LYS A 180 19.94 -11.50 -26.79
N ALA A 181 20.17 -11.98 -25.56
CA ALA A 181 21.00 -11.32 -24.57
C ALA A 181 22.36 -10.93 -25.16
N LYS A 182 22.71 -9.64 -25.08
CA LYS A 182 24.08 -9.19 -25.28
C LYS A 182 24.88 -9.48 -24.00
N PRO A 183 26.23 -9.54 -24.05
CA PRO A 183 27.08 -9.83 -22.89
C PRO A 183 26.92 -8.89 -21.68
N HIS A 184 26.20 -7.77 -21.83
CA HIS A 184 25.97 -6.76 -20.79
C HIS A 184 24.49 -6.47 -20.55
N ASP A 185 23.56 -7.34 -20.94
CA ASP A 185 22.13 -7.21 -20.65
C ASP A 185 21.74 -8.14 -19.48
N ILE A 186 20.73 -7.76 -18.69
CA ILE A 186 20.14 -8.69 -17.72
C ILE A 186 19.35 -9.73 -18.51
N GLU A 187 19.57 -11.00 -18.21
CA GLU A 187 18.77 -12.09 -18.77
C GLU A 187 17.33 -11.95 -18.28
N LEU A 188 16.42 -11.72 -19.22
CA LEU A 188 14.98 -11.64 -18.93
C LEU A 188 14.36 -13.04 -19.08
N PRO A 189 13.36 -13.39 -18.25
CA PRO A 189 12.68 -14.68 -18.34
C PRO A 189 11.96 -14.85 -19.68
N LYS A 190 11.53 -16.08 -20.02
CA LYS A 190 10.84 -16.33 -21.30
C LYS A 190 9.41 -15.76 -21.35
N ALA A 191 8.79 -15.57 -20.20
CA ALA A 191 7.44 -15.06 -20.07
C ALA A 191 7.41 -14.01 -18.94
N PRO A 192 6.52 -13.00 -19.03
CA PRO A 192 6.38 -12.02 -17.96
C PRO A 192 5.77 -12.65 -16.70
N PRO A 193 5.89 -11.98 -15.54
CA PRO A 193 5.26 -12.41 -14.30
C PRO A 193 3.74 -12.59 -14.44
N ASN A 194 3.22 -13.67 -13.83
CA ASN A 194 1.79 -13.96 -13.78
C ASN A 194 1.21 -13.77 -12.37
N LEU A 195 -0.12 -13.75 -12.29
CA LEU A 195 -0.85 -13.51 -11.05
C LEU A 195 -0.57 -14.55 -9.96
N HIS A 196 -0.65 -15.84 -10.27
CA HIS A 196 -0.57 -16.89 -9.25
C HIS A 196 0.83 -17.05 -8.63
N ASP A 197 1.88 -16.75 -9.40
CA ASP A 197 3.26 -16.97 -8.97
C ASP A 197 3.88 -15.73 -8.35
N HIS A 198 3.53 -14.53 -8.83
CA HIS A 198 4.24 -13.30 -8.46
C HIS A 198 3.37 -12.26 -7.75
N HIS A 199 2.05 -12.27 -7.93
CA HIS A 199 1.19 -11.31 -7.23
C HIS A 199 0.96 -11.78 -5.79
N THR A 200 1.01 -10.83 -4.85
CA THR A 200 0.69 -11.07 -3.44
C THR A 200 -0.63 -10.40 -3.02
N MET A 201 -1.26 -9.66 -3.93
CA MET A 201 -2.54 -9.00 -3.71
C MET A 201 -3.55 -9.36 -4.80
N THR A 202 -4.71 -9.90 -4.42
CA THR A 202 -5.83 -10.22 -5.33
C THR A 202 -7.16 -10.04 -4.62
N ALA A 203 -8.17 -9.54 -5.34
CA ALA A 203 -9.54 -9.48 -4.81
C ALA A 203 -10.20 -10.85 -4.87
N ALA A 204 -10.93 -11.20 -3.83
CA ALA A 204 -11.61 -12.47 -3.70
C ALA A 204 -13.04 -12.27 -3.19
N VAL A 205 -13.90 -13.23 -3.54
CA VAL A 205 -15.31 -13.22 -3.18
C VAL A 205 -15.72 -14.55 -2.54
N GLN A 206 -16.56 -14.45 -1.51
CA GLN A 206 -17.33 -15.56 -0.95
C GLN A 206 -18.82 -15.25 -1.03
N ARG A 207 -19.63 -16.27 -1.29
CA ARG A 207 -21.09 -16.11 -1.36
C ARG A 207 -21.68 -16.16 0.05
N LYS A 208 -22.57 -15.21 0.35
CA LYS A 208 -23.35 -15.19 1.59
C LYS A 208 -24.84 -15.23 1.27
N ARG A 209 -25.52 -16.27 1.76
CA ARG A 209 -26.97 -16.38 1.68
C ARG A 209 -27.63 -15.28 2.51
N ARG A 210 -28.57 -14.56 1.91
CA ARG A 210 -29.35 -13.49 2.54
C ARG A 210 -30.84 -13.68 2.28
N SER A 211 -31.63 -13.04 3.12
CA SER A 211 -33.08 -12.95 3.00
C SER A 211 -33.50 -11.51 2.78
N TRP A 212 -34.43 -11.29 1.85
CA TRP A 212 -34.98 -9.96 1.62
C TRP A 212 -35.73 -9.41 2.85
N ASP A 213 -36.30 -10.29 3.68
CA ASP A 213 -37.02 -9.89 4.89
C ASP A 213 -36.13 -9.19 5.92
N THR A 214 -34.80 -9.38 5.81
CA THR A 214 -33.80 -8.76 6.68
C THR A 214 -33.18 -7.50 6.08
N MET A 215 -33.64 -7.07 4.90
CA MET A 215 -33.12 -5.86 4.26
C MET A 215 -33.72 -4.60 4.90
N PRO A 216 -32.88 -3.60 5.24
CA PRO A 216 -33.38 -2.34 5.76
C PRO A 216 -34.32 -1.64 4.76
N PRO A 217 -35.36 -0.92 5.21
CA PRO A 217 -36.32 -0.27 4.31
C PRO A 217 -35.70 0.76 3.35
N ALA A 218 -34.58 1.38 3.75
CA ALA A 218 -33.84 2.33 2.93
C ALA A 218 -33.10 1.68 1.75
N VAL A 219 -32.95 0.35 1.76
CA VAL A 219 -32.19 -0.40 0.76
C VAL A 219 -33.14 -0.99 -0.27
N THR A 220 -33.03 -0.51 -1.51
CA THR A 220 -33.86 -0.97 -2.63
C THR A 220 -33.23 -2.08 -3.46
N LYS A 221 -31.92 -2.34 -3.27
CA LYS A 221 -31.16 -3.35 -4.03
C LYS A 221 -30.33 -4.25 -3.11
N PRO A 222 -30.03 -5.48 -3.52
CA PRO A 222 -29.10 -6.36 -2.80
C PRO A 222 -27.73 -5.70 -2.63
N TYR A 223 -27.23 -5.60 -1.39
CA TYR A 223 -25.88 -5.08 -1.12
C TYR A 223 -24.85 -6.20 -0.91
N ALA A 224 -23.59 -5.90 -1.25
CA ALA A 224 -22.42 -6.67 -0.88
C ALA A 224 -21.88 -6.26 0.50
N THR A 225 -21.02 -7.09 1.08
CA THR A 225 -20.33 -6.80 2.34
C THR A 225 -18.83 -6.83 2.14
N THR A 226 -18.15 -5.83 2.67
CA THR A 226 -16.68 -5.79 2.76
C THR A 226 -16.29 -5.10 4.06
N THR A 227 -15.00 -4.88 4.30
CA THR A 227 -14.52 -4.03 5.40
C THR A 227 -14.00 -2.71 4.84
N MET A 228 -13.97 -1.67 5.67
CA MET A 228 -13.46 -0.36 5.25
C MET A 228 -12.03 -0.46 4.72
N CYS A 229 -11.15 -1.28 5.33
CA CYS A 229 -9.79 -1.44 4.83
C CYS A 229 -9.77 -2.06 3.43
N HIS A 230 -10.49 -3.18 3.21
CA HIS A 230 -10.53 -3.84 1.92
C HIS A 230 -11.17 -2.98 0.84
N LEU A 231 -12.16 -2.15 1.18
CA LEU A 231 -12.72 -1.19 0.24
C LEU A 231 -11.66 -0.20 -0.23
N ILE A 232 -10.95 0.44 0.70
CA ILE A 232 -9.88 1.41 0.40
C ILE A 232 -8.78 0.76 -0.45
N GLU A 233 -8.36 -0.45 -0.08
CA GLU A 233 -7.36 -1.23 -0.82
C GLU A 233 -7.83 -1.59 -2.24
N MET A 234 -9.10 -2.00 -2.41
CA MET A 234 -9.67 -2.31 -3.73
C MET A 234 -9.74 -1.07 -4.61
N MET A 235 -10.12 0.08 -4.05
CA MET A 235 -10.16 1.34 -4.79
C MET A 235 -8.75 1.76 -5.21
N GLY A 236 -7.77 1.68 -4.31
CA GLY A 236 -6.36 1.94 -4.63
C GLY A 236 -5.84 1.01 -5.73
N ALA A 237 -6.14 -0.29 -5.67
CA ALA A 237 -5.74 -1.26 -6.70
C ALA A 237 -6.34 -0.95 -8.09
N LEU A 238 -7.55 -0.38 -8.14
CA LEU A 238 -8.21 0.05 -9.38
C LEU A 238 -7.70 1.40 -9.91
N GLY A 239 -6.79 2.07 -9.19
CA GLY A 239 -6.31 3.41 -9.52
C GLY A 239 -7.31 4.51 -9.17
N VAL A 240 -8.17 4.28 -8.16
CA VAL A 240 -9.13 5.24 -7.61
C VAL A 240 -8.54 5.86 -6.34
N TYR A 241 -8.52 7.19 -6.27
CA TYR A 241 -8.02 7.94 -5.12
C TYR A 241 -9.13 8.78 -4.48
N TRP A 242 -8.96 9.07 -3.19
CA TRP A 242 -9.98 9.76 -2.40
C TRP A 242 -9.87 11.28 -2.57
N LYS A 243 -11.00 11.95 -2.78
CA LYS A 243 -11.14 13.42 -2.84
C LYS A 243 -11.76 14.00 -1.58
N GLU A 244 -12.73 13.30 -1.01
CA GLU A 244 -13.30 13.60 0.30
C GLU A 244 -13.28 12.32 1.14
N PHE A 245 -12.76 12.41 2.35
CA PHE A 245 -12.73 11.31 3.31
C PHE A 245 -13.08 11.85 4.71
N ASP A 246 -14.35 12.18 4.92
CA ASP A 246 -14.84 12.77 6.17
C ASP A 246 -15.57 11.72 7.01
N ARG A 247 -14.84 11.17 7.99
CA ARG A 247 -15.36 10.21 8.97
C ARG A 247 -16.36 10.81 9.96
N LYS A 248 -16.31 12.13 10.21
CA LYS A 248 -17.22 12.78 11.18
C LYS A 248 -18.60 12.97 10.59
N ARG A 249 -18.66 13.27 9.29
CA ARG A 249 -19.92 13.47 8.55
C ARG A 249 -20.39 12.22 7.80
N ASP A 250 -19.65 11.12 7.89
CA ASP A 250 -19.88 9.89 7.12
C ASP A 250 -20.01 10.16 5.61
N ARG A 251 -19.16 11.05 5.07
CA ARG A 251 -19.13 11.41 3.64
C ARG A 251 -17.81 11.01 3.01
N TYR A 252 -17.92 10.24 1.94
CA TYR A 252 -16.78 9.69 1.25
C TYR A 252 -16.95 9.87 -0.25
N TRP A 253 -15.94 10.40 -0.92
CA TRP A 253 -15.92 10.55 -2.36
C TRP A 253 -14.54 10.23 -2.91
N ALA A 254 -14.50 9.36 -3.92
CA ALA A 254 -13.29 8.97 -4.62
C ALA A 254 -13.52 8.96 -6.12
N GLU A 255 -12.47 9.25 -6.88
CA GLU A 255 -12.47 9.18 -8.34
C GLU A 255 -11.11 8.73 -8.85
N GLY A 256 -11.09 8.11 -10.02
CA GLY A 256 -9.85 7.72 -10.68
C GLY A 256 -10.06 6.61 -11.68
N ASN A 257 -9.20 6.54 -12.69
CA ASN A 257 -9.24 5.52 -13.74
C ASN A 257 -10.64 5.26 -14.37
N GLY A 258 -11.46 6.31 -14.54
CA GLY A 258 -12.80 6.21 -15.11
C GLY A 258 -13.89 5.69 -14.16
N LEU A 259 -13.60 5.62 -12.86
CA LEU A 259 -14.52 5.21 -11.80
C LEU A 259 -14.82 6.38 -10.86
N SER A 260 -16.02 6.38 -10.28
CA SER A 260 -16.42 7.24 -9.17
C SER A 260 -17.02 6.38 -8.07
N VAL A 261 -16.70 6.73 -6.82
CA VAL A 261 -17.17 6.02 -5.63
C VAL A 261 -17.74 7.05 -4.68
N LEU A 262 -18.99 6.86 -4.29
CA LEU A 262 -19.69 7.69 -3.31
C LEU A 262 -20.04 6.83 -2.10
N GLY A 263 -19.71 7.29 -0.91
CA GLY A 263 -20.07 6.64 0.35
C GLY A 263 -20.87 7.57 1.25
N GLU A 264 -21.97 7.04 1.79
CA GLU A 264 -22.84 7.76 2.72
C GLU A 264 -23.42 6.82 3.78
N ARG A 265 -23.97 7.40 4.85
CA ARG A 265 -24.62 6.65 5.91
C ARG A 265 -26.05 6.30 5.54
N VAL A 266 -26.37 5.01 5.63
CA VAL A 266 -27.72 4.45 5.49
C VAL A 266 -28.23 4.04 6.86
N SER A 267 -29.41 4.55 7.23
CA SER A 267 -30.08 4.21 8.48
C SER A 267 -30.24 2.70 8.66
N ASP A 268 -30.01 2.22 9.89
CA ASP A 268 -30.13 0.81 10.30
C ASP A 268 -29.20 -0.19 9.58
N LEU A 269 -28.28 0.28 8.74
CA LEU A 269 -27.28 -0.54 8.08
C LEU A 269 -25.84 -0.12 8.43
N GLY A 270 -25.52 1.18 8.30
CA GLY A 270 -24.16 1.70 8.42
C GLY A 270 -23.73 2.44 7.16
N ILE A 271 -22.43 2.40 6.83
CA ILE A 271 -21.88 3.10 5.66
C ILE A 271 -22.08 2.22 4.41
N MET A 272 -22.73 2.78 3.39
CA MET A 272 -22.92 2.16 2.09
C MET A 272 -22.21 2.97 1.00
N PHE A 273 -21.52 2.25 0.12
CA PHE A 273 -20.82 2.80 -1.02
C PHE A 273 -21.54 2.44 -2.32
N THR A 274 -21.47 3.34 -3.30
CA THR A 274 -21.95 3.13 -4.66
C THR A 274 -20.79 3.35 -5.61
N VAL A 275 -20.47 2.33 -6.42
CA VAL A 275 -19.42 2.36 -7.44
C VAL A 275 -20.04 2.58 -8.81
N GLN A 276 -19.53 3.55 -9.57
CA GLN A 276 -20.03 3.90 -10.89
C GLN A 276 -18.88 4.03 -11.89
N VAL A 277 -19.12 3.59 -13.13
CA VAL A 277 -18.20 3.82 -14.25
C VAL A 277 -18.57 5.17 -14.88
N THR A 278 -17.70 6.16 -14.73
CA THR A 278 -17.88 7.51 -15.27
C THR A 278 -17.10 7.76 -16.55
N GLY A 279 -16.11 6.92 -16.85
CA GLY A 279 -15.25 7.04 -18.04
C GLY A 279 -14.61 5.72 -18.46
N LYS A 280 -13.69 5.80 -19.42
CA LYS A 280 -12.95 4.62 -19.91
C LYS A 280 -11.86 4.22 -18.91
N CYS A 281 -11.97 3.01 -18.35
CA CYS A 281 -10.91 2.42 -17.54
C CYS A 281 -9.73 1.97 -18.40
N GLN A 282 -8.52 2.29 -17.96
CA GLN A 282 -7.26 1.86 -18.56
C GLN A 282 -6.48 1.05 -17.52
N PHE A 283 -6.12 -0.18 -17.86
CA PHE A 283 -5.41 -1.11 -16.97
C PHE A 283 -4.11 -1.58 -17.63
N GLU A 284 -3.43 -0.64 -18.30
CA GLU A 284 -2.19 -0.86 -19.03
C GLU A 284 -1.01 -0.42 -18.14
N ALA A 285 -0.17 0.51 -18.60
CA ALA A 285 0.97 1.04 -17.83
C ALA A 285 0.60 1.74 -16.51
N ASN A 286 -0.67 2.13 -16.36
CA ASN A 286 -1.23 2.78 -15.17
C ASN A 286 -1.89 1.78 -14.18
N ARG A 287 -1.83 0.47 -14.44
CA ARG A 287 -2.22 -0.55 -13.47
C ARG A 287 -1.33 -0.44 -12.23
N VAL A 288 -1.98 -0.32 -11.07
CA VAL A 288 -1.29 -0.33 -9.77
C VAL A 288 -0.64 -1.69 -9.55
N ILE A 289 0.57 -1.72 -9.00
CA ILE A 289 1.31 -2.96 -8.77
C ILE A 289 0.54 -3.85 -7.78
N PRO A 290 0.31 -5.15 -8.09
CA PRO A 290 -0.48 -6.06 -7.26
C PRO A 290 0.37 -6.76 -6.18
N VAL A 291 1.06 -5.98 -5.34
CA VAL A 291 1.78 -6.50 -4.16
C VAL A 291 1.10 -6.06 -2.86
N ASP A 292 1.21 -6.89 -1.83
CA ASP A 292 0.52 -6.74 -0.55
C ASP A 292 0.89 -5.44 0.16
N GLU A 293 2.16 -5.03 0.06
CA GLU A 293 2.71 -3.79 0.62
C GLU A 293 2.00 -2.53 0.11
N ILE A 294 1.41 -2.58 -1.10
CA ILE A 294 0.64 -1.45 -1.66
C ILE A 294 -0.58 -1.12 -0.81
N LYS A 295 -1.14 -2.10 -0.08
CA LYS A 295 -2.25 -1.86 0.83
C LYS A 295 -1.90 -0.82 1.87
N GLU A 296 -0.69 -0.86 2.40
CA GLU A 296 -0.22 0.09 3.43
C GLU A 296 -0.10 1.51 2.88
N LEU A 297 0.36 1.65 1.62
CA LEU A 297 0.47 2.96 0.96
C LEU A 297 -0.88 3.67 0.88
N CYS A 298 -1.97 2.93 0.65
CA CYS A 298 -3.32 3.49 0.64
C CYS A 298 -3.71 4.17 1.97
N PHE A 299 -3.05 3.85 3.08
CA PHE A 299 -3.27 4.43 4.41
C PHE A 299 -2.16 5.42 4.82
N GLY A 300 -1.18 5.66 3.96
CA GLY A 300 -0.03 6.52 4.26
C GLY A 300 1.05 5.84 5.11
N HIS A 301 1.01 4.51 5.21
CA HIS A 301 2.08 3.72 5.80
C HIS A 301 3.04 3.27 4.70
N VAL A 302 4.34 3.50 4.88
CA VAL A 302 5.36 3.11 3.88
C VAL A 302 6.34 2.10 4.50
N PRO A 303 6.33 0.82 4.11
CA PRO A 303 7.29 -0.17 4.60
C PRO A 303 8.72 0.18 4.19
N THR A 304 9.68 0.02 5.11
CA THR A 304 11.10 0.36 4.88
C THR A 304 11.96 -0.85 4.53
N ILE A 305 13.15 -0.60 4.00
CA ILE A 305 14.19 -1.62 3.76
C ILE A 305 14.61 -2.40 5.02
N TYR A 306 14.34 -1.87 6.21
CA TYR A 306 14.63 -2.53 7.49
C TYR A 306 13.52 -3.47 7.97
N ARG A 307 12.40 -3.55 7.27
CA ARG A 307 11.33 -4.49 7.61
C ARG A 307 11.66 -5.90 7.11
N ILE A 308 11.72 -6.85 8.04
CA ILE A 308 12.05 -8.27 7.81
C ILE A 308 10.82 -9.18 8.01
N LYS A 309 9.61 -8.60 8.09
CA LYS A 309 8.39 -9.39 8.36
C LYS A 309 7.94 -10.24 7.16
N ALA A 310 7.44 -11.44 7.47
CA ALA A 310 7.03 -12.45 6.50
C ALA A 310 5.50 -12.68 6.36
N ASP A 311 4.66 -12.09 7.23
CA ASP A 311 3.20 -12.24 7.14
C ASP A 311 2.48 -10.93 7.48
N GLN A 312 1.77 -10.36 6.49
CA GLN A 312 0.98 -9.12 6.55
C GLN A 312 -0.48 -9.33 7.00
N ARG A 313 -0.92 -10.57 7.28
CA ARG A 313 -2.34 -10.87 7.55
C ARG A 313 -2.86 -10.36 8.90
N ARG A 314 -1.98 -9.88 9.77
CA ARG A 314 -2.33 -9.20 11.02
C ARG A 314 -1.39 -8.02 11.17
N VAL A 315 -1.96 -6.83 11.13
CA VAL A 315 -1.35 -5.63 11.67
C VAL A 315 -1.09 -5.92 13.15
N ASP A 316 0.11 -6.37 13.49
CA ASP A 316 0.65 -6.16 14.84
C ASP A 316 0.57 -4.64 15.09
N ASP A 317 0.28 -4.22 16.33
CA ASP A 317 -0.02 -2.82 16.69
C ASP A 317 0.82 -1.82 15.86
N PRO A 318 0.19 -0.96 15.03
CA PRO A 318 0.92 0.00 14.19
C PRO A 318 1.93 0.83 14.98
N LEU A 319 1.66 1.07 16.26
CA LEU A 319 2.49 1.84 17.18
C LEU A 319 3.82 1.13 17.50
N GLU A 320 3.83 -0.21 17.65
CA GLU A 320 5.07 -0.97 17.92
C GLU A 320 5.98 -1.04 16.67
N ASN A 321 5.41 -0.97 15.47
CA ASN A 321 6.19 -1.01 14.23
C ASN A 321 6.81 0.35 13.86
N PHE A 322 6.29 1.44 14.43
CA PHE A 322 6.74 2.80 14.15
C PHE A 322 8.03 3.15 14.90
N THR A 323 8.16 2.71 16.16
CA THR A 323 9.36 2.99 16.99
C THR A 323 10.63 2.36 16.42
N ASP A 324 10.51 1.23 15.71
CA ASP A 324 11.64 0.49 15.12
C ASP A 324 11.99 0.92 13.68
N LEU A 325 11.30 1.94 13.14
CA LEU A 325 11.40 2.42 11.75
C LEU A 325 11.17 1.31 10.70
N ARG A 326 10.34 0.31 11.02
CA ARG A 326 9.90 -0.72 10.07
C ARG A 326 8.88 -0.17 9.08
N SER A 327 8.23 0.92 9.44
CA SER A 327 7.29 1.68 8.60
C SER A 327 7.50 3.17 8.82
N LEU A 328 7.29 3.95 7.77
CA LEU A 328 7.15 5.40 7.86
C LEU A 328 5.66 5.76 7.92
N LEU A 329 5.33 6.82 8.65
CA LEU A 329 4.00 7.43 8.67
C LEU A 329 4.03 8.71 7.85
N MET A 330 3.25 8.74 6.77
CA MET A 330 3.32 9.80 5.76
C MET A 330 1.96 10.40 5.44
N SER A 331 0.87 10.03 6.14
CA SER A 331 -0.48 10.40 5.71
C SER A 331 -0.82 11.88 5.92
N SER A 332 -0.10 12.56 6.82
CA SER A 332 -0.27 13.98 7.12
C SER A 332 1.06 14.64 7.48
N ARG A 333 1.11 15.97 7.48
CA ARG A 333 2.30 16.72 7.90
C ARG A 333 2.74 16.40 9.34
N SER A 334 1.79 16.17 10.24
CA SER A 334 2.06 15.78 11.63
C SER A 334 2.73 14.40 11.70
N GLU A 335 2.22 13.43 10.94
CA GLU A 335 2.80 12.09 10.89
C GLU A 335 4.20 12.08 10.22
N ILE A 336 4.40 12.93 9.22
CA ILE A 336 5.73 13.13 8.62
C ILE A 336 6.69 13.68 9.69
N ALA A 337 6.28 14.68 10.47
CA ALA A 337 7.06 15.25 11.57
C ALA A 337 7.43 14.20 12.64
N GLU A 338 6.49 13.31 13.01
CA GLU A 338 6.77 12.17 13.88
C GLU A 338 7.80 11.22 13.25
N THR A 339 7.67 10.91 11.96
CA THR A 339 8.62 10.05 11.24
C THR A 339 10.03 10.66 11.26
N LEU A 340 10.15 11.97 11.07
CA LEU A 340 11.43 12.67 11.15
C LEU A 340 12.04 12.60 12.55
N THR A 341 11.21 12.62 13.59
CA THR A 341 11.66 12.44 14.97
C THR A 341 12.25 11.04 15.18
N VAL A 342 11.60 9.98 14.66
CA VAL A 342 12.12 8.60 14.72
C VAL A 342 13.41 8.44 13.92
N ILE A 343 13.56 9.13 12.80
CA ILE A 343 14.81 9.18 12.02
C ILE A 343 15.95 9.86 12.80
N GLY A 344 15.63 10.65 13.84
CA GLY A 344 16.60 11.35 14.67
C GLY A 344 16.84 12.80 14.28
N CYS A 345 15.89 13.43 13.57
CA CYS A 345 15.96 14.86 13.27
C CYS A 345 15.70 15.72 14.52
N ASN A 346 16.37 16.86 14.61
CA ASN A 346 16.17 17.80 15.71
C ASN A 346 14.79 18.50 15.66
N GLN A 347 14.39 19.06 16.81
CA GLN A 347 13.10 19.74 16.96
C GLN A 347 12.92 20.91 15.97
N LYS A 348 13.99 21.64 15.63
CA LYS A 348 13.91 22.74 14.66
C LYS A 348 13.49 22.24 13.27
N THR A 349 14.06 21.11 12.86
CA THR A 349 13.78 20.48 11.57
C THR A 349 12.36 19.92 11.52
N VAL A 350 11.94 19.25 12.59
CA VAL A 350 10.58 18.72 12.76
C VAL A 350 9.53 19.84 12.68
N ARG A 351 9.79 20.98 13.34
CA ARG A 351 8.89 22.15 13.31
C ARG A 351 8.66 22.74 11.92
N TYR A 352 9.59 22.58 10.98
CA TYR A 352 9.35 23.03 9.59
C TYR A 352 8.21 22.25 8.91
N PHE A 353 7.89 21.03 9.34
CA PHE A 353 6.73 20.30 8.81
C PHE A 353 5.43 20.65 9.52
N GLU A 354 5.50 21.13 10.76
CA GLU A 354 4.35 21.60 11.53
C GLU A 354 3.93 23.03 11.14
N ASP A 355 4.87 23.87 10.74
CA ASP A 355 4.62 25.26 10.32
C ASP A 355 4.08 25.31 8.88
N GLU A 356 2.88 25.89 8.70
CA GLU A 356 2.25 26.08 7.39
C GLU A 356 3.07 27.00 6.47
N GLY A 357 3.86 27.92 7.03
CA GLY A 357 4.67 28.88 6.27
C GLY A 357 6.05 28.39 5.85
N ALA A 358 6.48 27.23 6.33
CA ALA A 358 7.81 26.70 6.06
C ALA A 358 7.91 26.03 4.67
N ARG A 359 9.07 26.19 4.03
CA ARG A 359 9.36 25.57 2.73
C ARG A 359 9.86 24.14 2.95
N VAL A 360 9.04 23.17 2.57
CA VAL A 360 9.33 21.71 2.65
C VAL A 360 9.53 21.06 1.27
N SER A 361 9.69 21.88 0.23
CA SER A 361 9.88 21.43 -1.15
C SER A 361 10.87 22.32 -1.89
N HIS A 362 11.75 21.67 -2.65
CA HIS A 362 12.62 22.30 -3.65
C HIS A 362 12.19 21.92 -5.06
N LEU A 363 12.93 21.03 -5.73
CA LEU A 363 12.59 20.47 -7.03
C LEU A 363 11.37 19.54 -6.96
N PHE A 364 11.28 18.79 -5.87
CA PHE A 364 10.15 17.99 -5.43
C PHE A 364 10.09 18.00 -3.88
N PRO A 365 8.99 17.55 -3.27
CA PRO A 365 8.82 17.56 -1.82
C PRO A 365 9.78 16.60 -1.10
N VAL A 366 10.27 17.00 0.08
CA VAL A 366 11.24 16.20 0.86
C VAL A 366 10.63 14.88 1.36
N SER A 367 9.31 14.80 1.50
CA SER A 367 8.59 13.54 1.79
C SER A 367 8.92 12.44 0.76
N PHE A 368 9.00 12.78 -0.53
CA PHE A 368 9.39 11.84 -1.59
C PHE A 368 10.88 11.50 -1.58
N GLU A 369 11.74 12.36 -1.03
CA GLU A 369 13.15 11.98 -0.79
C GLU A 369 13.25 10.90 0.26
N VAL A 370 12.61 11.10 1.42
CA VAL A 370 12.63 10.15 2.53
C VAL A 370 12.04 8.81 2.08
N ILE A 371 10.94 8.83 1.32
CA ILE A 371 10.35 7.62 0.72
C ILE A 371 11.34 6.96 -0.25
N GLY A 372 11.93 7.70 -1.19
CA GLY A 372 12.89 7.13 -2.14
C GLY A 372 14.15 6.58 -1.48
N MET A 373 14.57 7.16 -0.34
CA MET A 373 15.74 6.72 0.42
C MET A 373 15.49 5.47 1.26
N LEU A 374 14.29 5.31 1.86
CA LEU A 374 14.03 4.26 2.85
C LEU A 374 12.96 3.22 2.46
N SER A 375 12.04 3.53 1.54
CA SER A 375 10.93 2.64 1.18
C SER A 375 11.42 1.35 0.54
N GLN A 376 10.75 0.24 0.79
CA GLN A 376 10.95 -0.99 0.01
C GLN A 376 10.69 -0.76 -1.48
N THR A 377 11.29 -1.63 -2.30
CA THR A 377 11.03 -1.70 -3.73
C THR A 377 9.76 -2.51 -3.96
N PHE A 378 8.71 -1.88 -4.51
CA PHE A 378 7.41 -2.53 -4.75
C PHE A 378 7.32 -3.22 -6.11
N HIS A 379 8.19 -2.83 -7.05
CA HIS A 379 8.23 -3.38 -8.40
C HIS A 379 8.41 -4.91 -8.38
N ILE A 380 7.50 -5.62 -9.03
CA ILE A 380 7.62 -7.06 -9.27
C ILE A 380 8.71 -7.28 -10.32
N GLU A 381 9.72 -8.09 -10.00
CA GLU A 381 10.84 -8.38 -10.90
C GLU A 381 10.34 -8.78 -12.30
N HIS A 382 10.87 -8.12 -13.34
CA HIS A 382 10.49 -8.29 -14.75
C HIS A 382 9.05 -7.93 -15.15
N SER A 383 8.24 -7.35 -14.26
CA SER A 383 6.91 -6.82 -14.62
C SER A 383 7.01 -5.49 -15.38
N GLY A 384 5.96 -5.16 -16.14
CA GLY A 384 5.80 -3.85 -16.79
C GLY A 384 5.18 -2.78 -15.89
N PHE A 385 4.64 -3.17 -14.72
CA PHE A 385 3.88 -2.31 -13.82
C PHE A 385 4.80 -1.45 -12.95
N THR A 386 4.50 -0.16 -12.89
CA THR A 386 5.29 0.84 -12.16
C THR A 386 4.44 1.72 -11.25
N PHE A 387 3.12 1.62 -11.33
CA PHE A 387 2.22 2.57 -10.70
C PHE A 387 1.91 2.17 -9.25
N ILE A 388 1.93 3.13 -8.33
CA ILE A 388 1.62 2.92 -6.91
C ILE A 388 0.73 4.07 -6.39
N PRO A 389 -0.10 3.84 -5.35
CA PRO A 389 -0.80 4.90 -4.64
C PRO A 389 0.15 5.88 -3.98
N ASN A 390 -0.20 7.16 -3.92
CA ASN A 390 0.57 8.17 -3.21
C ASN A 390 0.31 8.08 -1.69
N PRO A 391 1.32 7.74 -0.87
CA PRO A 391 1.14 7.64 0.58
C PRO A 391 1.23 9.01 1.29
N THR A 392 1.46 10.11 0.57
CA THR A 392 1.74 11.45 1.13
C THR A 392 0.66 12.48 0.77
N PRO A 393 0.47 13.54 1.58
CA PRO A 393 -0.38 14.67 1.20
C PRO A 393 0.26 15.54 0.10
N ASP A 394 1.54 15.32 -0.24
CA ASP A 394 2.26 16.10 -1.23
C ASP A 394 2.11 15.52 -2.64
N VAL A 395 2.27 16.35 -3.67
CA VAL A 395 2.20 15.93 -5.08
C VAL A 395 3.60 15.88 -5.70
N LEU A 396 3.90 14.78 -6.39
CA LEU A 396 5.10 14.65 -7.20
C LEU A 396 4.80 14.97 -8.68
N ASP A 397 5.17 16.18 -9.12
CA ASP A 397 5.06 16.55 -10.55
C ASP A 397 6.30 16.13 -11.34
N GLN A 398 6.26 14.93 -11.92
CA GLN A 398 7.34 14.38 -12.74
C GLN A 398 7.50 15.08 -14.11
N ARG A 399 6.61 16.02 -14.50
CA ARG A 399 6.76 16.80 -15.76
C ARG A 399 7.67 18.00 -15.60
N ALA A 400 7.85 18.48 -14.37
CA ALA A 400 8.63 19.66 -14.07
C ALA A 400 10.14 19.45 -14.25
N PHE A 401 10.62 18.20 -14.22
CA PHE A 401 12.04 17.87 -14.36
C PHE A 401 12.27 16.41 -14.79
N SER A 402 13.52 16.08 -15.14
CA SER A 402 13.91 14.74 -15.58
C SER A 402 14.79 14.05 -14.54
N PHE A 403 14.31 12.95 -13.94
CA PHE A 403 15.12 12.11 -13.05
C PHE A 403 16.37 11.53 -13.74
N PHE A 404 16.33 11.35 -15.06
CA PHE A 404 17.53 10.94 -15.79
C PHE A 404 18.54 12.07 -15.96
N GLY A 405 18.07 13.32 -16.06
CA GLY A 405 18.94 14.49 -15.94
C GLY A 405 19.61 14.51 -14.57
N MET A 406 18.84 14.24 -13.52
CA MET A 406 19.33 14.14 -12.15
C MET A 406 20.38 13.02 -11.97
N LEU A 407 20.10 11.82 -12.47
CA LEU A 407 21.04 10.69 -12.44
C LEU A 407 22.34 10.99 -13.21
N ARG A 408 22.23 11.70 -14.34
CA ARG A 408 23.39 12.14 -15.11
C ARG A 408 24.21 13.18 -14.36
N SER A 409 23.57 14.14 -13.71
CA SER A 409 24.27 15.14 -12.91
C SER A 409 24.99 14.50 -11.71
N PHE A 410 24.29 13.60 -11.01
CA PHE A 410 24.86 12.80 -9.92
C PHE A 410 26.13 12.06 -10.38
N LYS A 411 26.08 11.43 -11.56
CA LYS A 411 27.25 10.77 -12.17
C LYS A 411 28.45 11.71 -12.34
N ASN A 412 28.21 12.92 -12.86
CA ASN A 412 29.28 13.87 -13.14
C ASN A 412 29.96 14.31 -11.84
N HIS A 413 29.17 14.60 -10.79
CA HIS A 413 29.70 14.96 -9.48
C HIS A 413 30.45 13.81 -8.80
N LEU A 414 29.98 12.56 -8.97
CA LEU A 414 30.66 11.39 -8.43
C LEU A 414 32.04 11.15 -9.09
N GLN A 415 32.22 11.56 -10.35
CA GLN A 415 33.50 11.47 -11.08
C GLN A 415 34.52 12.54 -10.69
N VAL A 416 34.06 13.75 -10.32
CA VAL A 416 34.94 14.92 -10.06
C VAL A 416 35.58 14.87 -8.67
N GLY A 417 35.00 14.14 -7.72
CA GLY A 417 35.62 13.91 -6.40
C GLY A 417 36.70 12.83 -6.47
N GLU A 418 37.97 13.24 -6.52
CA GLU A 418 39.15 12.38 -6.59
C GLU A 418 39.10 11.19 -5.61
N ASN A 419 39.58 10.02 -6.08
CA ASN A 419 39.57 8.69 -5.47
C ASN A 419 38.23 7.92 -5.47
N CYS A 420 37.65 7.66 -6.66
CA CYS A 420 36.66 6.58 -6.87
C CYS A 420 37.29 5.17 -6.72
N ASN A 421 38.20 4.94 -5.77
CA ASN A 421 38.87 3.66 -5.58
C ASN A 421 38.05 2.69 -4.71
N GLY A 422 37.08 3.19 -3.95
CA GLY A 422 36.15 2.39 -3.16
C GLY A 422 35.25 1.49 -4.01
N MET A 423 34.84 0.37 -3.43
CA MET A 423 33.97 -0.62 -4.08
C MET A 423 32.59 -0.04 -4.39
N ILE A 424 31.97 0.68 -3.44
CA ILE A 424 30.61 1.21 -3.56
C ILE A 424 30.49 2.26 -4.67
N PRO A 425 31.32 3.34 -4.73
CA PRO A 425 31.23 4.31 -5.82
C PRO A 425 31.43 3.69 -7.21
N LYS A 426 32.27 2.65 -7.34
CA LYS A 426 32.46 1.91 -8.60
C LYS A 426 31.20 1.16 -9.02
N LEU A 427 30.53 0.50 -8.07
CA LEU A 427 29.27 -0.21 -8.29
C LEU A 427 28.16 0.77 -8.71
N LEU A 428 27.98 1.87 -7.98
CA LEU A 428 26.99 2.90 -8.34
C LEU A 428 27.25 3.44 -9.75
N MET A 429 28.51 3.72 -10.08
CA MET A 429 28.90 4.17 -11.42
C MET A 429 28.63 3.12 -12.51
N GLU A 430 28.77 1.83 -12.21
CA GLU A 430 28.44 0.76 -13.12
C GLU A 430 26.94 0.71 -13.43
N HIS A 431 26.09 0.75 -12.40
CA HIS A 431 24.64 0.83 -12.57
C HIS A 431 24.22 2.04 -13.40
N ILE A 432 24.77 3.22 -13.10
CA ILE A 432 24.48 4.45 -13.87
C ILE A 432 24.90 4.29 -15.34
N ARG A 433 26.05 3.68 -15.62
CA ARG A 433 26.52 3.41 -16.98
C ARG A 433 25.57 2.46 -17.71
N HIS A 434 25.10 1.40 -17.05
CA HIS A 434 24.17 0.44 -17.62
C HIS A 434 22.80 1.06 -17.92
N ILE A 435 22.20 1.77 -16.96
CA ILE A 435 20.94 2.50 -17.13
C ILE A 435 21.05 3.52 -18.28
N SER A 436 22.16 4.26 -18.34
CA SER A 436 22.39 5.27 -19.38
C SER A 436 22.56 4.67 -20.78
N ARG A 437 23.22 3.51 -20.89
CA ARG A 437 23.48 2.84 -22.17
C ARG A 437 22.18 2.36 -22.81
N VAL A 438 21.35 1.66 -22.03
CA VAL A 438 20.05 1.14 -22.48
C VAL A 438 19.16 2.26 -23.04
N ARG A 439 19.22 3.46 -22.46
CA ARG A 439 18.44 4.62 -22.90
C ARG A 439 18.99 5.32 -24.15
N LYS A 440 20.31 5.53 -24.26
CA LYS A 440 20.94 6.36 -25.32
C LYS A 440 20.82 5.79 -26.74
N GLU A 441 20.69 4.48 -26.88
CA GLU A 441 20.59 3.81 -28.18
C GLU A 441 19.20 3.98 -28.87
N SER A 442 18.61 5.18 -28.85
CA SER A 442 17.25 5.47 -29.36
C SER A 442 17.25 6.54 -30.47
N PRO A 443 16.94 6.15 -31.72
CA PRO A 443 15.83 6.79 -32.43
C PRO A 443 15.01 5.80 -33.32
N GLY A 444 14.75 4.57 -32.88
CA GLY A 444 14.03 3.55 -33.66
C GLY A 444 12.72 3.06 -33.03
N ARG A 445 11.67 2.90 -33.85
CA ARG A 445 10.34 2.38 -33.48
C ARG A 445 10.44 0.87 -33.18
N GLY A 446 10.28 0.45 -31.92
CA GLY A 446 10.28 -0.97 -31.51
C GLY A 446 11.38 -1.41 -30.53
N SER A 447 11.82 -0.57 -29.58
CA SER A 447 12.96 -0.91 -28.70
C SER A 447 12.56 -1.86 -27.55
N ASN A 448 13.17 -3.04 -27.51
CA ASN A 448 13.08 -4.06 -26.45
C ASN A 448 13.73 -3.65 -25.10
N LYS A 449 13.68 -2.36 -24.75
CA LYS A 449 14.57 -1.73 -23.77
C LYS A 449 13.86 -1.16 -22.53
N ARG A 450 12.51 -1.14 -22.49
CA ARG A 450 11.75 -0.77 -21.29
C ARG A 450 12.00 -1.78 -20.18
N TYR A 451 11.75 -3.06 -20.42
CA TYR A 451 11.98 -4.14 -19.46
C TYR A 451 13.44 -4.22 -19.00
N GLN A 452 14.40 -4.03 -19.91
CA GLN A 452 15.81 -3.94 -19.53
C GLN A 452 16.08 -2.77 -18.60
N THR A 453 15.50 -1.59 -18.86
CA THR A 453 15.66 -0.42 -17.97
C THR A 453 15.05 -0.67 -16.60
N LEU A 454 13.84 -1.24 -16.55
CA LEU A 454 13.16 -1.57 -15.28
C LEU A 454 13.95 -2.62 -14.49
N ALA A 455 14.44 -3.68 -15.14
CA ALA A 455 15.28 -4.69 -14.50
C ALA A 455 16.59 -4.09 -13.96
N ARG A 456 17.21 -3.17 -14.71
CA ARG A 456 18.44 -2.47 -14.26
C ARG A 456 18.18 -1.55 -13.07
N LEU A 457 17.05 -0.85 -13.05
CA LEU A 457 16.65 -0.04 -11.90
C LEU A 457 16.37 -0.92 -10.68
N HIS A 458 15.68 -2.06 -10.87
CA HIS A 458 15.40 -3.01 -9.81
C HIS A 458 16.69 -3.58 -9.19
N ALA A 459 17.61 -4.08 -10.03
CA ALA A 459 18.92 -4.59 -9.56
C ALA A 459 19.75 -3.52 -8.84
N ALA A 460 19.73 -2.28 -9.34
CA ALA A 460 20.40 -1.16 -8.67
C ALA A 460 19.83 -0.84 -7.28
N LEU A 461 18.52 -1.04 -7.08
CA LEU A 461 17.88 -0.89 -5.78
C LEU A 461 18.19 -2.07 -4.85
N GLU A 462 18.24 -3.30 -5.36
CA GLU A 462 18.64 -4.48 -4.56
C GLU A 462 20.07 -4.32 -4.00
N ASP A 463 21.03 -3.91 -4.84
CA ASP A 463 22.40 -3.67 -4.40
C ASP A 463 22.50 -2.49 -3.42
N ALA A 464 21.71 -1.44 -3.63
CA ALA A 464 21.63 -0.31 -2.68
C ALA A 464 21.04 -0.75 -1.34
N ASP A 465 20.02 -1.60 -1.34
CA ASP A 465 19.42 -2.17 -0.13
C ASP A 465 20.44 -3.05 0.61
N GLU A 466 21.26 -3.83 -0.10
CA GLU A 466 22.32 -4.64 0.51
C GLU A 466 23.38 -3.77 1.20
N ILE A 467 23.81 -2.67 0.55
CA ILE A 467 24.75 -1.71 1.15
C ILE A 467 24.17 -1.07 2.41
N LEU A 468 22.91 -0.63 2.35
CA LEU A 468 22.23 0.11 3.42
C LEU A 468 21.75 -0.77 4.57
N THR A 469 21.52 -2.07 4.35
CA THR A 469 21.03 -2.98 5.39
C THR A 469 22.09 -3.95 5.89
N GLY A 470 23.18 -4.13 5.14
CA GLY A 470 24.25 -5.06 5.48
C GLY A 470 23.85 -6.53 5.32
N ILE A 471 22.73 -6.81 4.66
CA ILE A 471 22.23 -8.16 4.39
C ILE A 471 21.83 -8.35 2.94
N ASP A 472 22.13 -9.53 2.41
CA ASP A 472 21.79 -9.91 1.05
C ASP A 472 20.35 -10.48 0.95
N LYS A 473 19.90 -10.72 -0.28
CA LYS A 473 18.57 -11.27 -0.59
C LYS A 473 18.34 -12.64 0.05
N TRP A 474 19.36 -13.50 0.12
CA TRP A 474 19.26 -14.85 0.69
C TRP A 474 19.15 -14.81 2.21
N GLN A 475 19.99 -14.01 2.88
CA GLN A 475 19.95 -13.77 4.32
C GLN A 475 18.58 -13.20 4.71
N ARG A 476 18.06 -12.23 3.96
CA ARG A 476 16.72 -11.68 4.16
C ARG A 476 15.63 -12.75 4.07
N GLN A 477 15.68 -13.62 3.06
CA GLN A 477 14.71 -14.71 2.90
C GLN A 477 14.80 -15.72 4.06
N LYS A 478 16.01 -16.09 4.46
CA LYS A 478 16.27 -16.96 5.61
C LYS A 478 15.68 -16.39 6.91
N LEU A 479 15.82 -15.09 7.15
CA LEU A 479 15.20 -14.43 8.31
C LEU A 479 13.67 -14.49 8.25
N LYS A 480 13.07 -14.22 7.08
CA LYS A 480 11.62 -14.35 6.88
C LYS A 480 11.12 -15.75 7.21
N ASP A 481 11.80 -16.77 6.70
CA ASP A 481 11.43 -18.18 6.94
C ASP A 481 11.55 -18.56 8.43
N ASN A 482 12.59 -18.06 9.11
CA ASN A 482 12.78 -18.24 10.53
C ASN A 482 11.69 -17.55 11.37
N GLU A 483 11.27 -16.33 11.01
CA GLU A 483 10.15 -15.65 11.66
C GLU A 483 8.83 -16.43 11.49
N ILE A 484 8.56 -16.94 10.29
CA ILE A 484 7.38 -17.79 10.02
C ILE A 484 7.42 -19.03 10.93
N TRP A 485 8.57 -19.68 11.02
CA TRP A 485 8.75 -20.87 11.82
C TRP A 485 8.53 -20.60 13.32
N LEU A 486 9.15 -19.54 13.86
CA LEU A 486 9.02 -19.12 15.27
C LEU A 486 7.56 -18.83 15.64
N ARG A 487 6.82 -18.14 14.76
CA ARG A 487 5.39 -17.84 14.98
C ARG A 487 4.53 -19.10 14.99
N LYS A 488 4.77 -20.05 14.08
CA LYS A 488 4.06 -21.35 14.07
C LYS A 488 4.26 -22.10 15.39
N GLN A 489 5.47 -22.08 15.94
CA GLN A 489 5.76 -22.67 17.24
C GLN A 489 5.01 -21.98 18.38
N GLN A 490 4.97 -20.64 18.41
CA GLN A 490 4.21 -19.89 19.41
C GLN A 490 2.71 -20.18 19.34
N GLN A 491 2.13 -20.22 18.13
CA GLN A 491 0.71 -20.55 17.95
C GLN A 491 0.38 -21.97 18.42
N GLN A 492 1.25 -22.95 18.15
CA GLN A 492 1.09 -24.31 18.66
C GLN A 492 1.12 -24.35 20.19
N LYS A 493 2.07 -23.65 20.83
CA LYS A 493 2.13 -23.53 22.29
C LYS A 493 0.86 -22.89 22.87
N GLN A 494 0.36 -21.81 22.26
CA GLN A 494 -0.87 -21.15 22.68
C GLN A 494 -2.10 -22.06 22.54
N GLN A 495 -2.20 -22.81 21.43
CA GLN A 495 -3.29 -23.78 21.24
C GLN A 495 -3.22 -24.92 22.27
N GLN A 496 -2.03 -25.42 22.59
CA GLN A 496 -1.84 -26.42 23.64
C GLN A 496 -2.22 -25.88 25.02
N GLN A 497 -1.83 -24.64 25.36
CA GLN A 497 -2.21 -23.98 26.61
C GLN A 497 -3.74 -23.75 26.71
N GLN A 498 -4.39 -23.34 25.61
CA GLN A 498 -5.85 -23.19 25.59
C GLN A 498 -6.58 -24.53 25.74
N GLN A 499 -6.08 -25.61 25.13
CA GLN A 499 -6.62 -26.96 25.32
C GLN A 499 -6.40 -27.47 26.75
N GLN A 500 -5.30 -27.09 27.41
CA GLN A 500 -5.05 -27.42 28.82
C GLN A 500 -5.94 -26.59 29.76
N GLN A 501 -6.21 -25.32 29.47
CA GLN A 501 -7.08 -24.46 30.29
C GLN A 501 -8.59 -24.79 30.14
N GLN A 502 -9.01 -25.33 29.00
CA GLN A 502 -10.39 -25.84 28.83
C GLN A 502 -10.66 -27.15 29.58
N LYS A 503 -9.62 -27.81 30.12
CA LYS A 503 -9.76 -28.91 31.08
C LYS A 503 -9.67 -28.33 32.50
N GLN A 504 -10.80 -28.12 33.18
CA GLN A 504 -10.85 -27.57 34.55
C GLN A 504 -10.31 -28.54 35.65
N PRO A 505 -10.06 -28.06 36.89
CA PRO A 505 -8.91 -28.43 37.71
C PRO A 505 -9.21 -29.54 38.73
N GLN A 506 -8.82 -30.77 38.43
CA GLN A 506 -8.67 -31.81 39.45
C GLN A 506 -7.37 -32.55 39.22
N GLN A 507 -6.30 -32.00 39.81
CA GLN A 507 -5.05 -32.64 40.26
C GLN A 507 -3.94 -31.58 40.28
N GLN A 508 -4.07 -30.60 41.17
CA GLN A 508 -2.88 -29.93 41.71
C GLN A 508 -2.39 -30.76 42.88
N GLN A 509 -1.65 -31.82 42.56
CA GLN A 509 -0.55 -32.34 43.38
C GLN A 509 0.07 -33.50 42.61
N GLN A 510 1.40 -33.47 42.51
CA GLN A 510 2.28 -34.45 41.86
C GLN A 510 2.46 -34.28 40.35
N GLN A 511 3.33 -33.35 39.97
CA GLN A 511 4.66 -33.69 39.46
C GLN A 511 5.37 -32.39 39.04
N GLN A 512 6.16 -31.82 39.95
CA GLN A 512 7.32 -31.04 39.54
C GLN A 512 8.44 -32.04 39.24
N GLN A 513 8.49 -32.51 38.00
CA GLN A 513 9.74 -32.96 37.40
C GLN A 513 10.04 -31.97 36.26
N PRO A 514 11.25 -31.39 36.21
CA PRO A 514 11.67 -30.68 35.02
C PRO A 514 11.79 -31.73 33.92
N SER A 515 10.84 -31.74 32.99
CA SER A 515 11.03 -32.44 31.73
C SER A 515 12.14 -31.69 30.99
N ASP A 516 13.34 -32.25 31.01
CA ASP A 516 14.42 -31.96 30.07
C ASP A 516 13.94 -32.34 28.66
N VAL A 517 13.05 -31.53 28.10
CA VAL A 517 13.02 -31.38 26.65
C VAL A 517 14.31 -30.65 26.34
N ALA A 518 15.33 -31.42 25.96
CA ALA A 518 16.49 -30.90 25.28
C ALA A 518 15.97 -30.12 24.06
N THR A 519 15.72 -28.83 24.24
CA THR A 519 15.79 -27.84 23.19
C THR A 519 17.25 -27.81 22.78
N SER A 520 17.63 -28.74 21.90
CA SER A 520 18.78 -28.49 21.04
C SER A 520 18.48 -27.16 20.36
N LYS A 521 19.07 -26.07 20.86
CA LYS A 521 19.07 -24.77 20.17
C LYS A 521 19.52 -25.07 18.75
N PRO A 522 18.69 -24.86 17.72
CA PRO A 522 19.16 -25.03 16.36
C PRO A 522 20.36 -24.10 16.19
N SER A 523 21.47 -24.64 15.69
CA SER A 523 22.71 -23.89 15.40
C SER A 523 22.47 -22.62 14.58
N GLY A 524 21.35 -22.54 13.85
CA GLY A 524 20.94 -21.37 13.08
C GLY A 524 20.44 -20.15 13.88
N LEU A 525 20.09 -20.27 15.18
CA LEU A 525 19.62 -19.10 15.95
C LEU A 525 20.77 -18.12 16.26
N GLN A 526 21.97 -18.62 16.52
CA GLN A 526 23.14 -17.76 16.78
C GLN A 526 23.47 -16.88 15.56
N GLU A 527 23.51 -17.50 14.38
CA GLU A 527 23.71 -16.81 13.11
C GLU A 527 22.61 -15.77 12.84
N THR A 528 21.34 -16.04 13.21
CA THR A 528 20.29 -15.02 13.07
C THR A 528 20.50 -13.81 13.98
N TYR A 529 20.98 -14.00 15.22
CA TYR A 529 21.26 -12.87 16.12
C TYR A 529 22.40 -12.00 15.58
N GLU A 530 23.48 -12.61 15.11
CA GLU A 530 24.61 -11.89 14.50
C GLU A 530 24.17 -11.09 13.26
N ILE A 531 23.22 -11.63 12.48
CA ILE A 531 22.62 -10.90 11.36
C ILE A 531 21.77 -9.71 11.83
N TYR A 532 20.91 -9.88 12.85
CA TYR A 532 20.13 -8.76 13.40
C TYR A 532 21.01 -7.66 13.99
N GLU A 533 22.07 -8.01 14.74
CA GLU A 533 23.03 -7.04 15.27
C GLU A 533 23.71 -6.23 14.16
N ARG A 534 24.09 -6.90 13.06
CA ARG A 534 24.66 -6.22 11.89
C ARG A 534 23.66 -5.24 11.26
N ILE A 535 22.40 -5.65 11.10
CA ILE A 535 21.34 -4.80 10.56
C ILE A 535 21.14 -3.58 11.45
N ASP A 536 21.09 -3.77 12.78
CA ASP A 536 20.89 -2.68 13.73
C ASP A 536 22.07 -1.69 13.71
N HIS A 537 23.30 -2.20 13.69
CA HIS A 537 24.51 -1.38 13.58
C HIS A 537 24.52 -0.57 12.27
N ARG A 538 24.20 -1.22 11.15
CA ARG A 538 24.15 -0.55 9.84
C ARG A 538 23.04 0.49 9.80
N ARG A 539 21.86 0.16 10.34
CA ARG A 539 20.70 1.06 10.45
C ARG A 539 21.05 2.33 11.21
N GLU A 540 21.67 2.21 12.39
CA GLU A 540 22.04 3.38 13.22
C GLU A 540 22.90 4.38 12.43
N LYS A 541 23.91 3.86 11.71
CA LYS A 541 24.79 4.67 10.87
C LYS A 541 24.03 5.35 9.71
N VAL A 542 23.14 4.61 9.04
CA VAL A 542 22.30 5.16 7.97
C VAL A 542 21.37 6.26 8.48
N LEU A 543 20.78 6.09 9.66
CA LEU A 543 19.90 7.10 10.27
C LEU A 543 20.67 8.35 10.68
N GLY A 544 21.89 8.21 11.21
CA GLY A 544 22.75 9.36 11.47
C GLY A 544 23.02 10.20 10.22
N VAL A 545 23.35 9.54 9.10
CA VAL A 545 23.57 10.20 7.80
C VAL A 545 22.28 10.83 7.26
N LEU A 546 21.17 10.09 7.30
CA LEU A 546 19.88 10.56 6.79
C LEU A 546 19.33 11.75 7.60
N SER A 547 19.40 11.68 8.94
CA SER A 547 19.00 12.79 9.81
C SER A 547 19.79 14.04 9.45
N HIS A 548 21.11 13.95 9.38
CA HIS A 548 21.93 15.12 9.04
C HIS A 548 21.63 15.65 7.63
N HIS A 549 21.42 14.76 6.65
CA HIS A 549 20.99 15.13 5.31
C HIS A 549 19.69 15.96 5.32
N ILE A 550 18.64 15.46 5.98
CA ILE A 550 17.32 16.13 6.05
C ILE A 550 17.45 17.49 6.76
N GLN A 551 18.18 17.55 7.88
CA GLN A 551 18.39 18.78 8.62
C GLN A 551 19.10 19.85 7.76
N MET A 552 20.10 19.44 6.98
CA MET A 552 20.80 20.35 6.06
C MET A 552 19.91 20.81 4.92
N VAL A 553 19.12 19.92 4.31
CA VAL A 553 18.17 20.29 3.25
C VAL A 553 17.15 21.30 3.78
N MET A 554 16.56 21.04 4.95
CA MET A 554 15.59 21.94 5.58
C MET A 554 16.17 23.30 5.95
N LEU A 555 17.41 23.33 6.44
CA LEU A 555 18.14 24.56 6.74
C LEU A 555 18.35 25.41 5.48
N LEU A 556 18.82 24.79 4.40
CA LEU A 556 19.10 25.46 3.12
C LEU A 556 17.81 25.94 2.44
N LEU A 557 16.71 25.20 2.56
CA LEU A 557 15.39 25.57 2.05
C LEU A 557 14.82 26.81 2.73
N ASN A 558 15.05 26.94 4.03
CA ASN A 558 14.50 28.01 4.87
C ASN A 558 15.57 29.06 5.23
N TRP A 559 16.61 29.21 4.39
CA TRP A 559 17.70 30.17 4.56
C TRP A 559 17.24 31.62 4.38
N GLY A 560 17.49 32.50 5.36
CA GLY A 560 17.08 33.90 5.34
C GLY A 560 17.34 34.63 6.67
N PRO A 561 16.90 35.90 6.85
CA PRO A 561 17.24 36.76 7.99
C PRO A 561 16.77 36.26 9.37
N ARG A 562 16.04 35.14 9.45
CA ARG A 562 15.70 34.45 10.70
C ARG A 562 16.80 33.52 11.23
N ILE A 563 17.91 33.33 10.49
CA ILE A 563 18.96 32.38 10.84
C ILE A 563 20.33 33.07 10.73
N ASN A 564 20.73 33.79 11.78
CA ASN A 564 22.09 34.34 11.91
C ASN A 564 23.09 33.39 12.59
N ASP A 565 22.70 32.13 12.87
CA ASP A 565 23.52 31.23 13.71
C ASP A 565 24.07 30.01 12.95
N ALA A 566 24.69 30.21 11.79
CA ALA A 566 25.38 29.15 11.04
C ALA A 566 26.54 28.50 11.84
N GLN A 567 27.06 29.17 12.88
CA GLN A 567 28.11 28.64 13.76
C GLN A 567 27.60 27.67 14.84
N SER A 568 26.30 27.66 15.16
CA SER A 568 25.74 26.77 16.19
C SER A 568 25.61 25.31 15.72
N VAL A 569 25.50 25.08 14.40
CA VAL A 569 25.29 23.75 13.80
C VAL A 569 26.59 23.01 13.55
N LEU A 570 27.71 23.73 13.37
CA LEU A 570 29.02 23.14 13.09
C LEU A 570 29.73 22.59 14.34
N ASN A 571 29.24 22.88 15.55
CA ASN A 571 29.88 22.50 16.82
C ASN A 571 29.11 21.43 17.63
N PHE A 572 28.27 20.61 17.00
CA PHE A 572 27.47 19.63 17.73
C PHE A 572 28.12 18.24 17.79
N LYS A 573 28.59 17.85 18.99
CA LYS A 573 28.82 16.45 19.36
C LYS A 573 27.52 15.89 19.96
N VAL A 574 27.20 14.63 19.64
CA VAL A 574 26.00 13.93 20.11
C VAL A 574 25.97 13.90 21.65
N GLY A 575 24.96 14.53 22.27
CA GLY A 575 24.62 14.26 23.68
C GLY A 575 24.46 15.44 24.67
N GLU A 576 24.62 16.71 24.31
CA GLU A 576 24.53 17.82 25.30
C GLU A 576 23.31 18.75 25.12
N THR A 577 22.72 19.17 26.26
CA THR A 577 21.61 20.11 26.38
C THR A 577 22.04 21.57 26.14
N ALA A 578 21.23 22.32 25.37
CA ALA A 578 21.52 23.68 24.94
C ALA A 578 21.57 24.72 26.09
N PRO A 579 22.50 25.70 26.06
CA PRO A 579 22.36 26.94 26.82
C PRO A 579 21.58 27.98 26.00
N GLY A 580 20.54 28.56 26.61
CA GLY A 580 19.75 29.64 26.02
C GLY A 580 20.49 30.98 26.06
N PHE A 581 20.31 31.84 25.05
CA PHE A 581 20.80 33.22 25.12
C PHE A 581 19.97 34.25 24.33
N LEU A 582 20.16 35.49 24.81
CA LEU A 582 19.47 36.75 24.59
C LEU A 582 19.69 37.42 23.21
N SER A 583 18.74 38.30 22.89
CA SER A 583 18.66 39.21 21.75
C SER A 583 19.73 40.32 21.77
N THR A 584 20.29 40.63 20.59
CA THR A 584 20.74 41.98 20.23
C THR A 584 20.44 42.28 18.76
N HIS A 585 19.79 43.44 18.57
CA HIS A 585 19.54 44.15 17.32
C HIS A 585 20.85 44.43 16.55
N GLU A 586 20.83 44.32 15.21
CA GLU A 586 21.55 45.26 14.33
C GLU A 586 21.07 45.19 12.85
N THR A 587 20.62 46.36 12.41
CA THR A 587 20.49 46.99 11.07
C THR A 587 20.45 46.18 9.76
N GLU A 588 19.32 46.39 9.06
CA GLU A 588 19.12 46.27 7.61
C GLU A 588 20.08 47.20 6.85
N ASP A 589 21.01 46.64 6.07
CA ASP A 589 21.45 47.19 4.77
C ASP A 589 22.58 46.31 4.18
N GLN A 590 22.19 45.33 3.35
CA GLN A 590 22.90 44.84 2.15
C GLN A 590 22.19 43.60 1.57
N LEU A 591 21.19 43.85 0.73
CA LEU A 591 20.42 42.85 0.01
C LEU A 591 21.18 42.38 -1.25
N SER A 592 21.83 41.21 -1.21
CA SER A 592 22.02 40.30 -2.39
C SER A 592 22.73 38.99 -2.02
N SER A 593 22.19 38.19 -1.09
CA SER A 593 22.57 36.78 -0.98
C SER A 593 21.50 35.92 -1.65
N THR A 594 21.77 35.44 -2.86
CA THR A 594 20.92 34.43 -3.52
C THR A 594 20.90 33.21 -2.60
N THR A 595 19.71 32.78 -2.15
CA THR A 595 19.59 31.56 -1.33
C THR A 595 20.18 30.37 -2.09
N PRO A 596 20.74 29.34 -1.40
CA PRO A 596 21.39 28.20 -2.05
C PRO A 596 20.50 27.52 -3.12
N PHE A 597 19.20 27.37 -2.83
CA PHE A 597 18.21 26.88 -3.79
C PHE A 597 17.57 27.97 -4.67
N GLY A 598 17.78 29.26 -4.40
CA GLY A 598 17.20 30.36 -5.17
C GLY A 598 17.67 30.39 -6.63
N SER A 599 18.89 29.92 -6.89
CA SER A 599 19.40 29.79 -8.28
C SER A 599 18.65 28.73 -9.10
N MET A 600 18.01 27.76 -8.44
CA MET A 600 17.19 26.73 -9.08
C MET A 600 15.80 27.26 -9.46
N ASP A 601 15.21 28.12 -8.62
CA ASP A 601 13.89 28.70 -8.85
C ASP A 601 13.87 29.55 -10.15
N VAL A 602 15.00 30.20 -10.47
CA VAL A 602 15.21 31.00 -11.70
C VAL A 602 15.65 30.16 -12.90
N ALA A 603 16.12 28.92 -12.68
CA ALA A 603 16.65 28.06 -13.74
C ALA A 603 15.53 27.47 -14.62
N ARG A 604 15.86 27.30 -15.92
CA ARG A 604 15.01 26.55 -16.86
C ARG A 604 14.80 25.12 -16.37
N PRO A 605 13.61 24.51 -16.55
CA PRO A 605 13.29 23.16 -16.09
C PRO A 605 14.36 22.09 -16.41
N GLU A 606 14.95 22.16 -17.60
CA GLU A 606 15.99 21.23 -18.06
C GLU A 606 17.29 21.30 -17.24
N ASN A 607 17.62 22.48 -16.69
CA ASN A 607 18.84 22.73 -15.93
C ASN A 607 18.63 22.61 -14.41
N ARG A 608 17.37 22.52 -13.95
CA ARG A 608 17.06 22.40 -12.52
C ARG A 608 17.69 21.16 -11.88
N PRO A 609 17.70 19.96 -12.51
CA PRO A 609 18.38 18.79 -11.95
C PRO A 609 19.88 18.99 -11.74
N ASP A 610 20.54 19.75 -12.62
CA ASP A 610 21.97 20.03 -12.50
C ASP A 610 22.24 20.96 -11.31
N LYS A 611 21.47 22.06 -11.20
CA LYS A 611 21.57 22.99 -10.06
C LYS A 611 21.22 22.34 -8.74
N PHE A 612 20.23 21.46 -8.74
CA PHE A 612 19.85 20.66 -7.59
C PHE A 612 21.01 19.80 -7.08
N MET A 613 21.64 19.02 -7.97
CA MET A 613 22.78 18.19 -7.62
C MET A 613 24.03 19.01 -7.27
N ASP A 614 24.24 20.17 -7.91
CA ASP A 614 25.31 21.09 -7.50
C ASP A 614 25.20 21.48 -6.02
N VAL A 615 24.01 21.86 -5.56
CA VAL A 615 23.77 22.21 -4.15
C VAL A 615 23.98 21.00 -3.24
N TYR A 616 23.48 19.82 -3.63
CA TYR A 616 23.63 18.61 -2.83
C TYR A 616 25.10 18.21 -2.64
N PHE A 617 25.90 18.22 -3.72
CA PHE A 617 27.31 17.85 -3.62
C PHE A 617 28.19 18.93 -2.99
N LYS A 618 27.88 20.22 -3.17
CA LYS A 618 28.68 21.33 -2.63
C LYS A 618 28.32 21.67 -1.19
N GLU A 619 27.05 21.63 -0.82
CA GLU A 619 26.62 22.05 0.52
C GLU A 619 26.35 20.83 1.42
N VAL A 620 25.51 19.91 0.95
CA VAL A 620 25.01 18.80 1.79
C VAL A 620 26.06 17.71 2.00
N ARG A 621 26.73 17.26 0.92
CA ARG A 621 27.79 16.25 1.00
C ARG A 621 29.04 16.77 1.71
N LEU A 622 29.42 18.04 1.54
CA LEU A 622 30.56 18.61 2.26
C LEU A 622 30.30 18.70 3.77
N ALA A 623 29.05 18.90 4.20
CA ALA A 623 28.70 18.78 5.61
C ALA A 623 28.89 17.33 6.11
N MET A 624 28.54 16.31 5.30
CA MET A 624 28.77 14.90 5.66
C MET A 624 30.24 14.58 5.89
N LYS A 625 31.13 15.03 4.98
CA LYS A 625 32.57 14.76 5.09
C LYS A 625 33.19 15.35 6.36
N ARG A 626 32.67 16.48 6.85
CA ARG A 626 33.11 17.10 8.11
C ARG A 626 32.72 16.31 9.35
N ILE A 627 31.74 15.40 9.26
CA ILE A 627 31.36 14.48 10.35
C ILE A 627 32.37 13.32 10.45
N GLU A 628 32.95 12.91 9.32
CA GLU A 628 33.94 11.82 9.27
C GLU A 628 35.33 12.25 9.75
N GLU A 629 35.67 13.53 9.67
CA GLU A 629 36.94 14.03 10.18
C GLU A 629 36.92 14.03 11.73
N PRO A 630 37.66 13.13 12.41
CA PRO A 630 37.79 13.22 13.85
C PRO A 630 38.42 14.57 14.16
N SER A 631 37.83 15.30 15.12
CA SER A 631 38.32 16.60 15.58
C SER A 631 39.81 16.54 15.92
N ALA A 632 40.67 16.89 14.95
CA ALA A 632 42.13 16.96 15.11
C ALA A 632 42.56 18.13 16.03
N THR A 633 41.61 18.86 16.60
CA THR A 633 41.83 20.00 17.51
C THR A 633 41.71 19.67 18.99
N GLN A 634 41.58 18.40 19.39
CA GLN A 634 41.72 17.97 20.80
C GLN A 634 43.05 17.27 21.14
N GLY A 635 44.05 17.31 20.24
CA GLY A 635 45.39 16.76 20.47
C GLY A 635 46.49 17.78 20.84
N LEU A 636 46.30 19.07 20.58
CA LEU A 636 47.38 20.06 20.76
C LEU A 636 47.49 20.67 22.17
N ALA A 637 46.61 20.32 23.11
CA ALA A 637 46.63 20.83 24.48
C ALA A 637 47.31 19.87 25.49
N ALA A 638 47.71 18.66 25.07
CA ALA A 638 48.32 17.66 25.95
C ALA A 638 49.86 17.60 25.87
N ASP A 639 50.49 18.24 24.89
CA ASP A 639 51.95 18.12 24.65
C ASP A 639 52.81 19.28 25.21
N LEU A 640 52.33 20.00 26.22
CA LEU A 640 53.11 21.02 26.94
C LEU A 640 53.33 20.74 28.45
N LYS A 641 53.11 19.51 28.91
CA LYS A 641 53.51 19.09 30.27
C LYS A 641 54.01 17.64 30.33
N ALA A 642 55.22 17.40 29.85
CA ALA A 642 56.13 16.42 30.45
C ALA A 642 57.55 16.65 29.92
N GLY A 643 58.38 17.30 30.73
CA GLY A 643 59.80 17.44 30.47
C GLY A 643 60.58 16.19 30.86
N ALA A 644 61.65 15.96 30.08
CA ALA A 644 62.98 15.51 30.49
C ALA A 644 63.19 14.08 31.04
N GLY A 645 64.02 13.31 30.33
CA GLY A 645 64.87 12.27 30.93
C GLY A 645 65.16 11.05 30.04
N PRO A 646 66.43 10.71 29.71
CA PRO A 646 66.78 9.88 28.55
C PRO A 646 67.23 8.45 28.89
N GLY A 647 67.18 7.54 27.91
CA GLY A 647 67.99 6.32 27.95
C GLY A 647 67.62 5.21 26.95
N GLY A 648 68.56 4.91 26.04
CA GLY A 648 68.90 3.52 25.74
C GLY A 648 68.42 2.89 24.41
N SER A 649 69.36 2.82 23.47
CA SER A 649 69.65 1.62 22.64
C SER A 649 68.80 1.30 21.41
N ARG A 650 69.15 1.98 20.32
CA ARG A 650 69.69 1.44 19.05
C ARG A 650 69.74 -0.11 18.91
N ALA A 651 69.03 -0.66 17.94
CA ALA A 651 69.47 -1.81 17.15
C ALA A 651 68.88 -1.77 15.73
N SER A 652 69.78 -1.79 14.77
CA SER A 652 69.62 -1.82 13.32
C SER A 652 69.55 -3.27 12.80
N ALA A 653 68.78 -3.55 11.75
CA ALA A 653 69.23 -4.37 10.61
C ALA A 653 68.20 -4.35 9.46
N SER A 654 68.78 -4.41 8.26
CA SER A 654 68.24 -4.20 6.91
C SER A 654 67.72 -5.50 6.26
N PRO A 655 67.25 -5.46 4.99
CA PRO A 655 66.33 -6.43 4.39
C PRO A 655 67.02 -7.48 3.47
N ASP A 656 66.33 -8.59 3.23
CA ASP A 656 66.63 -9.55 2.14
C ASP A 656 65.29 -9.97 1.50
N SER A 657 65.01 -9.70 0.23
CA SER A 657 65.57 -10.23 -1.03
C SER A 657 64.88 -11.52 -1.52
N ALA A 658 64.04 -11.30 -2.54
CA ALA A 658 63.47 -12.15 -3.59
C ALA A 658 63.75 -13.68 -3.66
N ALA A 659 62.68 -14.44 -3.96
CA ALA A 659 62.75 -15.60 -4.86
C ALA A 659 61.43 -15.80 -5.61
N THR A 660 61.53 -15.80 -6.94
CA THR A 660 60.51 -16.09 -7.95
C THR A 660 60.48 -17.59 -8.24
N THR A 661 59.30 -18.21 -8.31
CA THR A 661 59.07 -19.44 -9.09
C THR A 661 57.64 -19.44 -9.64
N ASP A 662 57.55 -19.45 -10.97
CA ASP A 662 56.35 -19.68 -11.79
C ASP A 662 55.95 -21.17 -11.76
N ALA A 663 54.64 -21.47 -11.68
CA ALA A 663 53.99 -22.61 -12.33
C ALA A 663 52.45 -22.57 -12.14
N THR A 664 51.78 -22.09 -13.18
CA THR A 664 50.51 -22.55 -13.81
C THR A 664 49.38 -23.24 -13.00
N SER A 665 48.17 -22.75 -13.33
CA SER A 665 46.83 -23.37 -13.31
C SER A 665 46.19 -23.69 -11.95
N ASP A 666 45.42 -22.71 -11.43
CA ASP A 666 44.05 -22.85 -10.91
C ASP A 666 43.64 -21.59 -10.12
N GLN A 667 43.36 -20.49 -10.82
CA GLN A 667 42.81 -19.26 -10.22
C GLN A 667 41.56 -18.79 -10.96
N MET A 668 40.42 -19.40 -10.62
CA MET A 668 39.11 -18.78 -10.71
C MET A 668 38.32 -19.12 -9.44
N SER A 669 38.73 -18.57 -8.30
CA SER A 669 37.92 -18.49 -7.07
C SER A 669 38.74 -17.83 -5.95
N ALA A 670 38.99 -16.52 -6.02
CA ALA A 670 39.58 -15.79 -4.91
C ALA A 670 39.02 -14.36 -4.82
N GLY A 671 38.11 -14.14 -3.86
CA GLY A 671 38.10 -12.93 -3.04
C GLY A 671 37.39 -11.68 -3.56
N ALA A 672 36.20 -11.78 -4.19
CA ALA A 672 35.30 -10.63 -4.20
C ALA A 672 34.70 -10.49 -2.79
N LYS A 673 35.12 -9.49 -2.01
CA LYS A 673 34.50 -9.20 -0.70
C LYS A 673 33.00 -8.92 -0.92
N SER A 674 32.15 -9.59 -0.15
CA SER A 674 30.69 -9.42 -0.21
C SER A 674 30.28 -7.98 0.14
N LEU A 675 29.27 -7.39 -0.52
CA LEU A 675 28.80 -6.03 -0.20
C LEU A 675 28.27 -5.96 1.25
N THR A 676 27.73 -7.08 1.76
CA THR A 676 27.29 -7.25 3.16
C THR A 676 28.41 -7.21 4.20
N GLU A 677 29.65 -7.52 3.82
CA GLU A 677 30.82 -7.57 4.73
C GLU A 677 31.63 -6.27 4.71
N HIS A 678 31.45 -5.45 3.68
CA HIS A 678 32.10 -4.17 3.58
C HIS A 678 31.43 -3.16 4.52
N GLU A 679 32.24 -2.45 5.32
CA GLU A 679 31.77 -1.37 6.18
C GLU A 679 31.84 -0.03 5.40
N PRO A 680 30.71 0.55 4.95
CA PRO A 680 30.66 1.74 4.11
C PRO A 680 30.99 2.96 4.94
N THR A 681 31.61 3.97 4.34
CA THR A 681 31.76 5.28 5.01
C THR A 681 30.41 6.02 5.09
N CYS A 682 30.32 7.11 5.85
CA CYS A 682 29.15 7.99 5.82
C CYS A 682 28.97 8.60 4.41
N ASP A 683 30.05 8.91 3.70
CA ASP A 683 30.02 9.36 2.30
C ASP A 683 29.46 8.30 1.35
N ASP A 684 29.85 7.02 1.53
CA ASP A 684 29.30 5.89 0.76
C ASP A 684 27.80 5.72 1.00
N ILE A 685 27.37 5.79 2.27
CA ILE A 685 25.96 5.72 2.65
C ILE A 685 25.18 6.87 2.02
N TRP A 686 25.67 8.11 2.15
CA TRP A 686 24.99 9.28 1.58
C TRP A 686 24.85 9.17 0.05
N CYS A 687 25.93 8.79 -0.64
CA CYS A 687 25.88 8.57 -2.09
C CYS A 687 24.89 7.47 -2.46
N THR A 688 24.83 6.38 -1.67
CA THR A 688 23.90 5.27 -1.88
C THR A 688 22.45 5.70 -1.67
N LEU A 689 22.15 6.46 -0.61
CA LEU A 689 20.80 7.00 -0.34
C LEU A 689 20.31 7.89 -1.48
N VAL A 690 21.12 8.85 -1.93
CA VAL A 690 20.75 9.76 -3.01
C VAL A 690 20.58 9.00 -4.33
N PHE A 691 21.50 8.08 -4.66
CA PHE A 691 21.37 7.23 -5.84
C PHE A 691 20.09 6.39 -5.81
N ARG A 692 19.84 5.73 -4.68
CA ARG A 692 18.66 4.90 -4.44
C ARG A 692 17.38 5.69 -4.60
N MET A 693 17.30 6.88 -4.01
CA MET A 693 16.16 7.79 -4.16
C MET A 693 15.86 8.10 -5.63
N ILE A 694 16.88 8.42 -6.43
CA ILE A 694 16.72 8.68 -7.86
C ILE A 694 16.20 7.43 -8.58
N CYS A 695 16.81 6.28 -8.34
CA CYS A 695 16.41 5.01 -8.97
C CYS A 695 14.98 4.59 -8.57
N TRP A 696 14.61 4.78 -7.31
CA TRP A 696 13.31 4.43 -6.77
C TRP A 696 12.21 5.31 -7.37
N LEU A 697 12.45 6.63 -7.47
CA LEU A 697 11.53 7.58 -8.12
C LEU A 697 11.49 7.44 -9.65
N MET A 698 12.52 6.86 -10.27
CA MET A 698 12.49 6.47 -11.68
C MET A 698 11.70 5.18 -11.93
N LEU A 699 11.65 4.28 -10.93
CA LEU A 699 11.00 2.98 -11.03
C LEU A 699 9.50 3.04 -10.71
N HIS A 700 9.10 3.92 -9.79
CA HIS A 700 7.72 4.04 -9.34
C HIS A 700 7.05 5.33 -9.84
N ASN A 701 5.80 5.20 -10.29
CA ASN A 701 4.96 6.27 -10.82
C ASN A 701 3.72 6.46 -9.94
N PHE A 702 3.19 7.68 -9.93
CA PHE A 702 2.03 8.09 -9.15
C PHE A 702 1.00 8.78 -10.04
N ASP A 703 -0.26 8.79 -9.62
CA ASP A 703 -1.23 9.69 -10.23
C ASP A 703 -1.00 11.10 -9.70
N ARG A 704 -0.91 12.07 -10.61
CA ARG A 704 -0.69 13.49 -10.28
C ARG A 704 -1.80 14.11 -9.42
N ASN A 705 -2.99 13.52 -9.43
CA ASN A 705 -4.16 13.99 -8.71
C ASN A 705 -4.41 13.19 -7.43
N ASP A 706 -3.61 12.16 -7.18
CA ASP A 706 -3.67 11.35 -5.97
C ASP A 706 -2.86 12.04 -4.87
N MET A 707 -3.55 12.41 -3.80
CA MET A 707 -2.99 12.97 -2.58
C MET A 707 -3.57 12.20 -1.42
N GLN A 708 -2.73 11.84 -0.46
CA GLN A 708 -3.19 11.10 0.70
C GLN A 708 -4.01 12.01 1.62
N LEU A 709 -5.20 11.50 1.95
CA LEU A 709 -6.05 12.07 3.00
C LEU A 709 -5.84 11.30 4.31
N PRO A 710 -5.96 11.96 5.49
CA PRO A 710 -5.76 11.32 6.78
C PRO A 710 -6.72 10.15 7.01
N LYS A 711 -6.17 8.94 7.08
CA LYS A 711 -6.90 7.69 7.33
C LYS A 711 -6.00 6.53 7.79
N SER A 712 -4.82 6.84 8.34
CA SER A 712 -3.81 5.86 8.78
C SER A 712 -4.37 4.83 9.75
N GLU A 713 -5.25 5.28 10.65
CA GLU A 713 -5.94 4.47 11.66
C GLU A 713 -6.90 3.42 11.10
N LEU A 714 -7.22 3.47 9.81
CA LEU A 714 -8.09 2.50 9.15
C LEU A 714 -7.33 1.29 8.57
N LEU A 715 -6.00 1.28 8.63
CA LEU A 715 -5.19 0.14 8.24
C LEU A 715 -5.59 -1.09 9.07
N GLY A 716 -6.01 -2.16 8.39
CA GLY A 716 -6.49 -3.38 9.06
C GLY A 716 -7.85 -3.25 9.76
N SER A 717 -8.56 -2.12 9.59
CA SER A 717 -9.88 -1.91 10.19
C SER A 717 -10.90 -2.93 9.68
N ARG A 718 -11.48 -3.69 10.62
CA ARG A 718 -12.54 -4.68 10.34
C ARG A 718 -13.94 -4.09 10.37
N MET A 719 -14.06 -2.77 10.36
CA MET A 719 -15.37 -2.09 10.32
C MET A 719 -16.14 -2.54 9.07
N PRO A 720 -17.31 -3.19 9.20
CA PRO A 720 -18.08 -3.64 8.06
C PRO A 720 -18.66 -2.45 7.31
N VAL A 721 -18.54 -2.48 5.98
CA VAL A 721 -19.16 -1.52 5.07
C VAL A 721 -19.86 -2.27 3.95
N TYR A 722 -20.79 -1.59 3.28
CA TYR A 722 -21.66 -2.21 2.28
C TYR A 722 -21.46 -1.55 0.93
N ILE A 723 -21.71 -2.29 -0.14
CA ILE A 723 -21.69 -1.75 -1.51
C ILE A 723 -23.06 -2.03 -2.12
N SER A 724 -23.72 -0.98 -2.63
CA SER A 724 -25.12 -1.02 -3.10
C SER A 724 -25.36 -1.93 -4.29
#